data_AF-A0A1V6AC86-F1
#
_entry.id   AF-A0A1V6AC86-F1
#
_cell.length_a   1.000
_cell.length_b   1.000
_cell.length_c   1.000
_cell.angle_alpha   90.00
_cell.angle_beta   90.00
_cell.angle_gamma   90.00
#
_symmetry.space_group_name_H-M   'P 1'
#
loop_
_entity.id
_entity.type
_entity.pdbx_description
1 polymer ?
#
loop_
_entity_poly.entity_id
_entity_poly.type
_entity_poly.pdbx_seq_one_letter_code
_entity_poly.pdbx_strand_id
1 'polypeptide(L)'
;MNFSRNFSAFNIIIALILLPGLIVSLWRCAFRIVGEKANQYVEIAVDFDEFKYLSLDENLHLRDLLGLLKTNKASSVIVSEDTLDSLEKEGRITIMTSRDIRKLSLDKNFEIEHPIAQNTVGTLWVHSEDTGLLSRIEQILSLKLPQEKLIRIHQNLLLINKSTQGFRERLGVGFSNEIFDMAEENGLGVILKIRNYPGMTLENAEKFINILPLPAEVSAIMFAEEEVFGERGEKEKIINLMLQRAYRICEIEFLDQKGMKDYVTALAPKRLIARIHSISRKELDLKYKPTTAEARWVRAVSERSVRVLYFRCFLQNEKQLIDDLIAHNIEYLSKTVKALEKLGFKMADDKIKRLSEPRLVIGNPVKSEIFATGLSLFMGLLILLKITISRKMKNGFVILYAIALSAAFFFTKTAYWTIAAGLTGAISYASIGIIWALNDLQKTKERSIFKILPGFIVKILSTSIFGGILICGLYSGIDFILKYDQFRGIKPAFILPVLIAFAWAVKLYGGGIIKILHKPLNSFSLLLISVASFAFLAYILRSGNLTFIKPSDFEENFRIMLEEILIARPRNKEFLIGYPTVFVFLFLYLRKSYAILPILVVFIQMGQVSVINSMCHFHTPFLLSCLRIFNGLWIGLLIGFVALIITLFIRLFYKFGAEKRDRLFLIGYFGYGNGGDEILWQTFAERFATDFPHTQISVLYSDANVNQYDHKYKLVRRSNLLDVIEELLTCKIIAVPGGGVFQSSTSLKSLAYYLFLLSTARLSGAFIALPSQGLGPWNDKTKIGRLLMKVMGYELRKANFISVRDKMSKDEFIKLSEQETVNISTDLVFLNKSIKKPSQRNVHKTLRVYAILRSSVDESKMIAKDLLRMAAVNANFELVPMAMQPDEDEKVWLDAGWIDPIAHIPNCDNIFEGADIIISMRLHGCILASITCIPWIGISYDPKVRAYAESCNWELCINPNEATKEYLEPIFEKLKKARSICSEELHKIAAHKIQIAEEDYQKLYQTLENRFTLLSPTENISFNSSP
;
A
#
# COMPACT_ATOMS: atom_id res chain seq x y z
N MET A 1 14.35 -15.45 33.59
CA MET A 1 13.37 -14.61 34.33
C MET A 1 13.56 -13.09 34.11
N ASN A 2 13.95 -12.63 32.91
CA ASN A 2 14.07 -11.18 32.59
C ASN A 2 12.97 -10.66 31.62
N PHE A 3 11.95 -11.46 31.31
CA PHE A 3 10.88 -11.09 30.38
C PHE A 3 9.72 -10.30 31.04
N SER A 4 9.60 -10.34 32.37
CA SER A 4 8.46 -9.77 33.12
C SER A 4 8.67 -8.36 33.67
N ARG A 5 9.88 -7.79 33.62
CA ARG A 5 10.18 -6.49 34.26
C ARG A 5 9.67 -5.26 33.49
N ASN A 6 9.32 -5.39 32.20
CA ASN A 6 8.86 -4.27 31.37
C ASN A 6 7.35 -4.24 31.08
N PHE A 7 6.58 -5.20 31.59
CA PHE A 7 5.13 -5.22 31.38
C PHE A 7 4.41 -4.65 32.60
N SER A 8 3.75 -3.50 32.43
CA SER A 8 2.83 -2.98 33.46
C SER A 8 1.79 -4.05 33.82
N ALA A 9 1.45 -4.20 35.11
CA ALA A 9 0.48 -5.19 35.58
C ALA A 9 -0.87 -5.14 34.80
N PHE A 10 -1.25 -3.96 34.32
CA PHE A 10 -2.37 -3.76 33.40
C PHE A 10 -2.29 -4.61 32.12
N ASN A 11 -1.13 -4.65 31.45
CA ASN A 11 -0.96 -5.37 30.20
C ASN A 11 -1.00 -6.89 30.42
N ILE A 12 -0.53 -7.35 31.58
CA ILE A 12 -0.56 -8.77 31.97
C ILE A 12 -2.00 -9.22 32.19
N ILE A 13 -2.81 -8.43 32.92
CA ILE A 13 -4.22 -8.73 33.18
C ILE A 13 -5.01 -8.79 31.85
N ILE A 14 -4.81 -7.82 30.96
CA ILE A 14 -5.47 -7.83 29.65
C ILE A 14 -5.03 -9.04 28.82
N ALA A 15 -3.74 -9.37 28.80
CA ALA A 15 -3.24 -10.53 28.07
C ALA A 15 -3.88 -11.83 28.57
N LEU A 16 -4.01 -12.01 29.89
CA LEU A 16 -4.66 -13.17 30.49
C LEU A 16 -6.14 -13.30 30.11
N ILE A 17 -6.85 -12.19 29.89
CA ILE A 17 -8.26 -12.21 29.49
C ILE A 17 -8.42 -12.41 27.97
N LEU A 18 -7.48 -11.90 27.16
CA LEU A 18 -7.48 -12.05 25.70
C LEU A 18 -7.08 -13.46 25.23
N LEU A 19 -6.15 -14.11 25.95
CA LEU A 19 -5.54 -15.36 25.52
C LEU A 19 -6.54 -16.51 25.33
N PRO A 20 -7.51 -16.75 26.23
CA PRO A 20 -8.50 -17.82 26.06
C PRO A 20 -9.36 -17.61 24.81
N GLY A 21 -9.85 -16.39 24.55
CA GLY A 21 -10.65 -16.11 23.36
C GLY A 21 -9.85 -16.24 22.06
N LEU A 22 -8.57 -15.88 22.08
CA LEU A 22 -7.69 -16.08 20.94
C LEU A 22 -7.46 -17.57 20.64
N ILE A 23 -7.16 -18.38 21.65
CA ILE A 23 -6.94 -19.82 21.51
C ILE A 23 -8.19 -20.49 20.94
N VAL A 24 -9.37 -20.18 21.52
CA VAL A 24 -10.65 -20.67 21.01
C VAL A 24 -10.87 -20.24 19.56
N SER A 25 -10.61 -18.97 19.23
CA SER A 25 -10.82 -18.48 17.85
C SER A 25 -9.90 -19.17 16.84
N LEU A 26 -8.63 -19.37 17.19
CA LEU A 26 -7.66 -20.09 16.36
C LEU A 26 -8.07 -21.55 16.18
N TRP A 27 -8.50 -22.21 17.24
CA TRP A 27 -9.01 -23.57 17.21
C TRP A 27 -10.22 -23.69 16.27
N ARG A 28 -11.23 -22.82 16.42
CA ARG A 28 -12.41 -22.82 15.53
C ARG A 28 -12.04 -22.51 14.07
N CYS A 29 -11.10 -21.60 13.83
CA CYS A 29 -10.58 -21.35 12.48
C CYS A 29 -9.89 -22.59 11.88
N ALA A 30 -9.15 -23.36 12.68
CA ALA A 30 -8.53 -24.61 12.21
C ALA A 30 -9.58 -25.67 11.82
N PHE A 31 -10.60 -25.88 12.63
CA PHE A 31 -11.73 -26.78 12.29
C PHE A 31 -12.46 -26.33 11.03
N ARG A 32 -12.64 -25.02 10.88
CA ARG A 32 -13.24 -24.44 9.69
C ARG A 32 -12.41 -24.75 8.43
N ILE A 33 -11.08 -24.64 8.49
CA ILE A 33 -10.21 -25.01 7.35
C ILE A 33 -10.37 -26.48 6.97
N VAL A 34 -10.47 -27.39 7.95
CA VAL A 34 -10.68 -28.82 7.71
C VAL A 34 -12.04 -29.07 7.04
N GLY A 35 -13.11 -28.48 7.59
CA GLY A 35 -14.46 -28.61 7.02
C GLY A 35 -14.60 -28.00 5.62
N GLU A 36 -13.93 -26.87 5.36
CA GLU A 36 -13.87 -26.24 4.04
C GLU A 36 -13.10 -27.11 3.03
N LYS A 37 -11.96 -27.70 3.42
CA LYS A 37 -11.17 -28.60 2.55
C LYS A 37 -11.87 -29.89 2.22
N ALA A 38 -12.68 -30.42 3.14
CA ALA A 38 -13.48 -31.61 2.90
C ALA A 38 -14.63 -31.33 1.91
N ASN A 39 -15.11 -30.08 1.83
CA ASN A 39 -16.27 -29.71 1.02
C ASN A 39 -15.91 -29.45 -0.45
N GLN A 40 -15.64 -30.52 -1.20
CA GLN A 40 -15.13 -30.49 -2.57
C GLN A 40 -16.17 -30.78 -3.66
N TYR A 41 -17.33 -31.35 -3.32
CA TYR A 41 -18.31 -31.80 -4.31
C TYR A 41 -19.25 -30.69 -4.75
N VAL A 42 -19.43 -30.53 -6.05
CA VAL A 42 -20.32 -29.54 -6.67
C VAL A 42 -21.36 -30.24 -7.52
N GLU A 43 -22.62 -29.88 -7.33
CA GLU A 43 -23.73 -30.35 -8.14
C GLU A 43 -24.06 -29.31 -9.22
N ILE A 44 -23.79 -29.65 -10.48
CA ILE A 44 -24.21 -28.83 -11.62
C ILE A 44 -25.58 -29.32 -12.07
N ALA A 45 -26.58 -28.47 -11.86
CA ALA A 45 -27.98 -28.75 -12.10
C ALA A 45 -28.46 -27.96 -13.33
N VAL A 46 -28.78 -28.68 -14.39
CA VAL A 46 -29.11 -28.10 -15.70
C VAL A 46 -30.62 -27.90 -15.85
N ASP A 47 -31.07 -26.79 -16.44
CA ASP A 47 -32.50 -26.59 -16.72
C ASP A 47 -33.03 -27.55 -17.80
N PHE A 48 -33.95 -28.44 -17.44
CA PHE A 48 -34.51 -29.40 -18.39
C PHE A 48 -35.31 -28.71 -19.51
N ASP A 49 -36.09 -27.69 -19.16
CA ASP A 49 -37.03 -27.05 -20.08
C ASP A 49 -36.26 -26.32 -21.20
N GLU A 50 -35.12 -25.70 -20.86
CA GLU A 50 -34.25 -25.04 -21.84
C GLU A 50 -33.55 -26.05 -22.77
N PHE A 51 -33.10 -27.21 -22.25
CA PHE A 51 -32.48 -28.25 -23.08
C PHE A 51 -33.50 -28.99 -23.95
N LYS A 52 -34.73 -29.17 -23.46
CA LYS A 52 -35.83 -29.70 -24.26
C LYS A 52 -36.12 -28.80 -25.46
N TYR A 53 -36.09 -27.48 -25.26
CA TYR A 53 -36.22 -26.52 -26.36
C TYR A 53 -35.07 -26.64 -27.38
N LEU A 54 -33.81 -26.75 -26.92
CA LEU A 54 -32.66 -26.96 -27.79
C LEU A 54 -32.73 -28.28 -28.58
N SER A 55 -33.21 -29.35 -27.93
CA SER A 55 -33.42 -30.67 -28.55
C SER A 55 -34.40 -30.60 -29.73
N LEU A 56 -35.47 -29.79 -29.59
CA LEU A 56 -36.48 -29.58 -30.62
C LEU A 56 -35.96 -28.71 -31.78
N ASP A 57 -35.11 -27.73 -31.49
CA ASP A 57 -34.55 -26.82 -32.50
C ASP A 57 -33.50 -27.51 -33.40
N GLU A 58 -32.64 -28.33 -32.79
CA GLU A 58 -31.51 -29.02 -33.46
C GLU A 58 -31.82 -30.47 -33.87
N ASN A 59 -33.07 -30.93 -33.73
CA ASN A 59 -33.53 -32.30 -34.06
C ASN A 59 -32.72 -33.45 -33.43
N LEU A 60 -32.25 -33.29 -32.19
CA LEU A 60 -31.56 -34.34 -31.44
C LEU A 60 -32.52 -35.05 -30.49
N HIS A 61 -32.34 -36.36 -30.27
CA HIS A 61 -33.13 -37.09 -29.28
C HIS A 61 -32.74 -36.67 -27.85
N LEU A 62 -33.74 -36.40 -27.02
CA LEU A 62 -33.55 -35.95 -25.64
C LEU A 62 -32.71 -36.93 -24.80
N ARG A 63 -32.83 -38.24 -25.05
CA ARG A 63 -32.04 -39.28 -24.36
C ARG A 63 -30.54 -39.13 -24.65
N ASP A 64 -30.18 -38.89 -25.91
CA ASP A 64 -28.78 -38.72 -26.31
C ASP A 64 -28.21 -37.42 -25.73
N LEU A 65 -29.03 -36.37 -25.65
CA LEU A 65 -28.67 -35.08 -25.04
C LEU A 65 -28.39 -35.21 -23.52
N LEU A 66 -29.21 -35.96 -22.79
CA LEU A 66 -28.95 -36.27 -21.37
C LEU A 66 -27.67 -37.10 -21.20
N GLY A 67 -27.41 -38.05 -22.10
CA GLY A 67 -26.15 -38.80 -22.16
C GLY A 67 -24.94 -37.88 -22.38
N LEU A 68 -25.03 -36.94 -23.33
CA LEU A 68 -24.00 -35.92 -23.58
C LEU A 68 -23.74 -35.05 -22.35
N LEU A 69 -24.79 -34.64 -21.64
CA LEU A 69 -24.67 -33.87 -20.39
C LEU A 69 -23.92 -34.67 -19.31
N LYS A 70 -24.26 -35.96 -19.13
CA LYS A 70 -23.58 -36.83 -18.17
C LYS A 70 -22.10 -37.04 -18.53
N THR A 71 -21.78 -37.30 -19.80
CA THR A 71 -20.39 -37.45 -20.28
C THR A 71 -19.59 -36.16 -20.02
N ASN A 72 -20.22 -34.98 -20.13
CA ASN A 72 -19.64 -33.67 -19.79
C ASN A 72 -19.77 -33.28 -18.31
N LYS A 73 -19.98 -34.26 -17.41
CA LYS A 73 -19.97 -34.13 -15.94
C LYS A 73 -21.11 -33.28 -15.35
N ALA A 74 -22.23 -33.12 -16.04
CA ALA A 74 -23.45 -32.63 -15.40
C ALA A 74 -23.89 -33.60 -14.28
N SER A 75 -24.38 -33.05 -13.16
CA SER A 75 -24.70 -33.83 -11.96
C SER A 75 -26.18 -34.12 -11.84
N SER A 76 -27.02 -33.14 -12.17
CA SER A 76 -28.47 -33.21 -12.04
C SER A 76 -29.20 -32.36 -13.07
N VAL A 77 -30.51 -32.56 -13.14
CA VAL A 77 -31.45 -31.87 -14.00
C VAL A 77 -32.53 -31.24 -13.14
N ILE A 78 -32.87 -29.99 -13.41
CA ILE A 78 -33.95 -29.25 -12.76
C ILE A 78 -35.21 -29.44 -13.59
N VAL A 79 -36.24 -30.02 -12.98
CA VAL A 79 -37.51 -30.33 -13.62
C VAL A 79 -38.59 -29.42 -13.03
N SER A 80 -39.22 -28.62 -13.87
CA SER A 80 -40.38 -27.80 -13.50
C SER A 80 -41.67 -28.64 -13.53
N GLU A 81 -42.70 -28.20 -12.80
CA GLU A 81 -44.05 -28.72 -13.04
C GLU A 81 -44.49 -28.39 -14.47
N ASP A 82 -45.02 -29.39 -15.17
CA ASP A 82 -45.65 -29.22 -16.47
C ASP A 82 -46.78 -28.20 -16.35
N THR A 83 -47.04 -27.45 -17.41
CA THR A 83 -48.15 -26.50 -17.48
C THR A 83 -49.03 -26.87 -18.67
N LEU A 84 -50.26 -26.36 -18.68
CA LEU A 84 -51.13 -26.56 -19.83
C LEU A 84 -50.49 -25.95 -21.10
N ASP A 85 -49.82 -24.80 -20.98
CA ASP A 85 -49.10 -24.17 -22.09
C ASP A 85 -47.89 -25.00 -22.56
N SER A 86 -47.09 -25.57 -21.65
CA SER A 86 -45.91 -26.38 -22.04
C SER A 86 -46.33 -27.67 -22.74
N LEU A 87 -47.35 -28.37 -22.22
CA LEU A 87 -47.86 -29.60 -22.83
C LEU A 87 -48.53 -29.34 -24.18
N GLU A 88 -49.16 -28.17 -24.37
CA GLU A 88 -49.74 -27.75 -25.65
C GLU A 88 -48.66 -27.48 -26.69
N LYS A 89 -47.57 -26.78 -26.32
CA LYS A 89 -46.42 -26.55 -27.20
C LYS A 89 -45.68 -27.83 -27.58
N GLU A 90 -45.68 -28.82 -26.70
CA GLU A 90 -45.15 -30.15 -26.98
C GLU A 90 -46.05 -31.00 -27.87
N GLY A 91 -47.28 -30.56 -28.14
CA GLY A 91 -48.27 -31.32 -28.90
C GLY A 91 -48.86 -32.53 -28.14
N ARG A 92 -48.60 -32.68 -26.83
CA ARG A 92 -49.18 -33.77 -26.03
C ARG A 92 -50.64 -33.54 -25.69
N ILE A 93 -51.05 -32.27 -25.61
CA ILE A 93 -52.44 -31.89 -25.42
C ILE A 93 -52.83 -30.82 -26.43
N THR A 94 -54.11 -30.74 -26.75
CA THR A 94 -54.68 -29.66 -27.56
C THR A 94 -55.66 -28.87 -26.70
N ILE A 95 -55.50 -27.55 -26.61
CA ILE A 95 -56.37 -26.70 -25.81
C ILE A 95 -57.24 -25.85 -26.71
N MET A 96 -58.53 -26.15 -26.74
CA MET A 96 -59.50 -25.37 -27.49
C MET A 96 -60.27 -24.43 -26.56
N THR A 97 -60.46 -23.18 -26.98
CA THR A 97 -61.38 -22.28 -26.28
C THR A 97 -62.82 -22.49 -26.75
N SER A 98 -63.79 -22.03 -25.96
CA SER A 98 -65.19 -21.97 -26.39
C SER A 98 -65.42 -21.16 -27.68
N ARG A 99 -64.46 -20.32 -28.12
CA ARG A 99 -64.50 -19.62 -29.42
C ARG A 99 -64.02 -20.53 -30.56
N ASP A 100 -62.96 -21.30 -30.33
CA ASP A 100 -62.40 -22.21 -31.33
C ASP A 100 -63.38 -23.35 -31.62
N ILE A 101 -64.05 -23.86 -30.58
CA ILE A 101 -65.11 -24.86 -30.74
C ILE A 101 -66.32 -24.30 -31.47
N ARG A 102 -66.73 -23.06 -31.20
CA ARG A 102 -67.81 -22.40 -31.97
C ARG A 102 -67.45 -22.20 -33.44
N LYS A 103 -66.17 -21.98 -33.75
CA LYS A 103 -65.70 -21.91 -35.15
C LYS A 103 -65.74 -23.29 -35.81
N LEU A 104 -65.41 -24.35 -35.08
CA LEU A 104 -65.47 -25.73 -35.57
C LEU A 104 -66.92 -26.23 -35.72
N SER A 105 -67.84 -25.81 -34.86
CA SER A 105 -69.28 -26.17 -34.93
C SER A 105 -70.06 -25.40 -36.00
N LEU A 106 -69.46 -24.43 -36.69
CA LEU A 106 -70.04 -23.80 -37.89
C LEU A 106 -69.92 -24.70 -39.13
N ASP A 107 -69.07 -25.73 -39.07
CA ASP A 107 -69.02 -26.80 -40.05
C ASP A 107 -70.12 -27.83 -39.73
N LYS A 108 -70.99 -28.14 -40.69
CA LYS A 108 -72.29 -28.85 -40.51
C LYS A 108 -72.21 -30.27 -39.91
N ASN A 109 -71.03 -30.78 -39.58
CA ASN A 109 -70.80 -32.15 -39.13
C ASN A 109 -70.41 -32.27 -37.64
N PHE A 110 -70.38 -31.18 -36.87
CA PHE A 110 -69.97 -31.19 -35.46
C PHE A 110 -71.01 -30.56 -34.54
N GLU A 111 -72.00 -31.34 -34.10
CA GLU A 111 -72.92 -30.97 -33.01
C GLU A 111 -72.41 -31.55 -31.68
N ILE A 112 -71.86 -30.69 -30.82
CA ILE A 112 -71.56 -31.05 -29.42
C ILE A 112 -72.71 -30.52 -28.55
N GLU A 113 -73.71 -31.36 -28.28
CA GLU A 113 -74.73 -31.11 -27.27
C GLU A 113 -74.17 -31.40 -25.87
N HIS A 114 -73.55 -30.40 -25.23
CA HIS A 114 -73.29 -30.46 -23.79
C HIS A 114 -73.76 -29.17 -23.09
N PRO A 115 -74.68 -29.22 -22.11
CA PRO A 115 -75.35 -28.02 -21.55
C PRO A 115 -74.44 -26.98 -20.90
N ILE A 116 -73.23 -27.37 -20.48
CA ILE A 116 -72.27 -26.51 -19.75
C ILE A 116 -71.28 -25.81 -20.71
N ALA A 117 -71.12 -26.35 -21.93
CA ALA A 117 -70.23 -25.85 -22.97
C ALA A 117 -70.58 -24.46 -23.50
N GLN A 118 -71.88 -24.13 -23.50
CA GLN A 118 -72.40 -23.04 -24.31
C GLN A 118 -72.33 -21.66 -23.61
N ASN A 119 -72.30 -21.62 -22.26
CA ASN A 119 -72.55 -20.37 -21.51
C ASN A 119 -71.35 -19.76 -20.76
N THR A 120 -70.17 -20.36 -20.79
CA THR A 120 -68.96 -19.77 -20.19
C THR A 120 -67.91 -19.48 -21.25
N VAL A 121 -67.72 -18.18 -21.55
CA VAL A 121 -66.73 -17.67 -22.52
C VAL A 121 -65.29 -18.06 -22.15
N GLY A 122 -65.07 -18.47 -20.89
CA GLY A 122 -63.78 -18.82 -20.32
C GLY A 122 -63.51 -20.31 -20.08
N THR A 123 -64.24 -21.22 -20.72
CA THR A 123 -63.97 -22.66 -20.58
C THR A 123 -62.86 -23.12 -21.52
N LEU A 124 -61.93 -23.89 -20.99
CA LEU A 124 -60.85 -24.53 -21.74
C LEU A 124 -61.18 -26.00 -21.93
N TRP A 125 -61.04 -26.48 -23.16
CA TRP A 125 -61.24 -27.87 -23.55
C TRP A 125 -59.88 -28.47 -23.81
N VAL A 126 -59.47 -29.37 -22.92
CA VAL A 126 -58.15 -30.03 -22.99
C VAL A 126 -58.36 -31.44 -23.52
N HIS A 127 -57.89 -31.67 -24.74
CA HIS A 127 -57.87 -32.98 -25.38
C HIS A 127 -56.47 -33.60 -25.29
N SER A 128 -56.40 -34.90 -25.04
CA SER A 128 -55.15 -35.69 -25.00
C SER A 128 -55.44 -37.10 -25.48
N GLU A 129 -54.59 -37.66 -26.34
CA GLU A 129 -54.66 -39.08 -26.72
C GLU A 129 -54.19 -40.00 -25.58
N ASP A 130 -53.31 -39.48 -24.72
CA ASP A 130 -52.84 -40.14 -23.51
C ASP A 130 -53.83 -39.93 -22.37
N THR A 131 -54.58 -40.97 -22.03
CA THR A 131 -55.58 -40.97 -20.94
C THR A 131 -54.94 -40.81 -19.57
N GLY A 132 -53.73 -41.36 -19.37
CA GLY A 132 -52.96 -41.28 -18.13
C GLY A 132 -52.48 -39.85 -17.85
N LEU A 133 -51.99 -39.16 -18.88
CA LEU A 133 -51.65 -37.74 -18.82
C LEU A 133 -52.85 -36.90 -18.38
N LEU A 134 -54.02 -37.14 -18.99
CA LEU A 134 -55.21 -36.36 -18.69
C LEU A 134 -55.76 -36.67 -17.28
N SER A 135 -55.64 -37.91 -16.80
CA SER A 135 -55.96 -38.27 -15.41
C SER A 135 -55.01 -37.62 -14.39
N ARG A 136 -53.72 -37.52 -14.69
CA ARG A 136 -52.74 -36.76 -13.87
C ARG A 136 -53.13 -35.29 -13.78
N ILE A 137 -53.45 -34.67 -14.93
CA ILE A 137 -53.89 -33.28 -15.01
C ILE A 137 -55.14 -33.07 -14.14
N GLU A 138 -56.14 -33.92 -14.30
CA GLU A 138 -57.38 -33.86 -13.51
C GLU A 138 -57.14 -33.99 -12.00
N GLN A 139 -56.36 -34.99 -11.59
CA GLN A 139 -56.03 -35.23 -10.18
C GLN A 139 -55.35 -34.01 -9.56
N ILE A 140 -54.34 -33.44 -10.21
CA ILE A 140 -53.56 -32.33 -9.66
C ILE A 140 -54.35 -31.02 -9.70
N LEU A 141 -55.16 -30.80 -10.74
CA LEU A 141 -56.05 -29.66 -10.80
C LEU A 141 -57.15 -29.72 -9.74
N SER A 142 -57.64 -30.92 -9.39
CA SER A 142 -58.66 -31.09 -8.34
C SER A 142 -58.18 -30.66 -6.95
N LEU A 143 -56.87 -30.68 -6.71
CA LEU A 143 -56.25 -30.17 -5.47
C LEU A 143 -56.16 -28.64 -5.45
N LYS A 144 -56.16 -28.01 -6.63
CA LYS A 144 -55.89 -26.57 -6.83
C LYS A 144 -57.15 -25.77 -7.19
N LEU A 145 -58.20 -26.43 -7.68
CA LEU A 145 -59.47 -25.84 -8.10
C LEU A 145 -60.64 -26.56 -7.43
N PRO A 146 -61.77 -25.87 -7.20
CA PRO A 146 -63.00 -26.53 -6.77
C PRO A 146 -63.45 -27.58 -7.80
N GLN A 147 -63.99 -28.71 -7.33
CA GLN A 147 -64.46 -29.81 -8.18
C GLN A 147 -65.47 -29.35 -9.24
N GLU A 148 -66.33 -28.38 -8.93
CA GLU A 148 -67.33 -27.82 -9.86
C GLU A 148 -66.74 -27.17 -11.13
N LYS A 149 -65.43 -26.88 -11.13
CA LYS A 149 -64.74 -26.26 -12.27
C LYS A 149 -64.02 -27.26 -13.18
N LEU A 150 -64.02 -28.55 -12.82
CA LEU A 150 -63.37 -29.62 -13.55
C LEU A 150 -64.40 -30.67 -13.94
N ILE A 151 -64.61 -30.89 -15.23
CA ILE A 151 -65.60 -31.86 -15.71
C ILE A 151 -64.96 -32.74 -16.76
N ARG A 152 -64.89 -34.04 -16.49
CA ARG A 152 -64.45 -35.04 -17.46
C ARG A 152 -65.62 -35.44 -18.34
N ILE A 153 -65.65 -35.00 -19.60
CA ILE A 153 -66.72 -35.39 -20.54
C ILE A 153 -66.44 -36.76 -21.16
N HIS A 154 -65.18 -37.01 -21.50
CA HIS A 154 -64.76 -38.24 -22.18
C HIS A 154 -63.40 -38.70 -21.64
N GLN A 155 -63.02 -39.96 -21.90
CA GLN A 155 -61.71 -40.49 -21.51
C GLN A 155 -60.54 -39.65 -22.06
N ASN A 156 -60.73 -38.94 -23.17
CA ASN A 156 -59.71 -38.11 -23.82
C ASN A 156 -59.99 -36.60 -23.72
N LEU A 157 -61.01 -36.17 -22.98
CA LEU A 157 -61.45 -34.77 -22.97
C LEU A 157 -61.83 -34.27 -21.57
N LEU A 158 -61.12 -33.22 -21.12
CA LEU A 158 -61.34 -32.55 -19.84
C LEU A 158 -61.75 -31.09 -20.05
N LEU A 159 -62.83 -30.67 -19.40
CA LEU A 159 -63.24 -29.26 -19.32
C LEU A 159 -62.68 -28.61 -18.07
N ILE A 160 -62.12 -27.41 -18.26
CA ILE A 160 -61.66 -26.55 -17.17
C ILE A 160 -62.39 -25.22 -17.27
N ASN A 161 -63.30 -24.96 -16.33
CA ASN A 161 -64.09 -23.73 -16.29
C ASN A 161 -63.32 -22.56 -15.63
N LYS A 162 -62.20 -22.17 -16.25
CA LYS A 162 -61.34 -21.05 -15.81
C LYS A 162 -60.41 -20.59 -16.95
N SER A 163 -60.51 -19.32 -17.35
CA SER A 163 -59.66 -18.71 -18.39
C SER A 163 -58.95 -17.43 -17.95
N THR A 164 -58.69 -17.25 -16.65
CA THR A 164 -57.96 -16.06 -16.18
C THR A 164 -56.63 -15.91 -16.92
N GLN A 165 -56.25 -14.69 -17.26
CA GLN A 165 -55.01 -14.40 -17.98
C GLN A 165 -53.80 -15.01 -17.26
N GLY A 166 -52.97 -15.77 -18.00
CA GLY A 166 -51.81 -16.47 -17.45
C GLY A 166 -52.13 -17.78 -16.72
N PHE A 167 -53.39 -18.24 -16.68
CA PHE A 167 -53.77 -19.52 -16.06
C PHE A 167 -53.02 -20.72 -16.67
N ARG A 168 -52.92 -20.76 -18.02
CA ARG A 168 -52.27 -21.84 -18.76
C ARG A 168 -50.77 -21.94 -18.50
N GLU A 169 -50.12 -20.80 -18.27
CA GLU A 169 -48.65 -20.67 -18.10
C GLU A 169 -48.20 -20.79 -16.63
N ARG A 170 -49.08 -20.41 -15.68
CA ARG A 170 -48.72 -20.33 -14.26
C ARG A 170 -49.08 -21.59 -13.49
N LEU A 171 -50.18 -22.26 -13.83
CA LEU A 171 -50.66 -23.41 -13.07
C LEU A 171 -49.91 -24.69 -13.46
N GLY A 172 -49.16 -25.24 -12.52
CA GLY A 172 -48.55 -26.56 -12.68
C GLY A 172 -49.59 -27.68 -12.67
N VAL A 173 -49.40 -28.70 -13.49
CA VAL A 173 -50.25 -29.90 -13.59
C VAL A 173 -49.49 -31.18 -13.25
N GLY A 174 -48.37 -31.05 -12.51
CA GLY A 174 -47.56 -32.16 -12.00
C GLY A 174 -46.24 -32.36 -12.72
N PHE A 175 -45.52 -33.41 -12.31
CA PHE A 175 -44.25 -33.81 -12.93
C PHE A 175 -44.46 -35.06 -13.78
N SER A 176 -43.73 -35.16 -14.89
CA SER A 176 -43.79 -36.35 -15.77
C SER A 176 -42.84 -37.43 -15.26
N ASN A 177 -43.35 -38.64 -15.05
CA ASN A 177 -42.54 -39.78 -14.62
C ASN A 177 -41.50 -40.17 -15.68
N GLU A 178 -41.81 -39.98 -16.96
CA GLU A 178 -40.88 -40.25 -18.07
C GLU A 178 -39.56 -39.47 -17.91
N ILE A 179 -39.62 -38.24 -17.38
CA ILE A 179 -38.43 -37.40 -17.15
C ILE A 179 -37.56 -37.97 -16.03
N PHE A 180 -38.19 -38.53 -14.98
CA PHE A 180 -37.48 -39.14 -13.87
C PHE A 180 -36.78 -40.42 -14.31
N ASP A 181 -37.47 -41.28 -15.05
CA ASP A 181 -36.90 -42.52 -15.60
C ASP A 181 -35.71 -42.22 -16.52
N MET A 182 -35.86 -41.26 -17.44
CA MET A 182 -34.76 -40.84 -18.33
C MET A 182 -33.56 -40.25 -17.56
N ALA A 183 -33.79 -39.51 -16.48
CA ALA A 183 -32.72 -38.97 -15.65
C ALA A 183 -31.99 -40.07 -14.87
N GLU A 184 -32.74 -41.02 -14.30
CA GLU A 184 -32.20 -42.15 -13.53
C GLU A 184 -31.38 -43.11 -14.41
N GLU A 185 -31.88 -43.47 -15.60
CA GLU A 185 -31.17 -44.29 -16.60
C GLU A 185 -29.82 -43.68 -16.99
N ASN A 186 -29.74 -42.35 -17.10
CA ASN A 186 -28.51 -41.62 -17.41
C ASN A 186 -27.66 -41.29 -16.16
N GLY A 187 -28.07 -41.76 -14.97
CA GLY A 187 -27.39 -41.53 -13.70
C GLY A 187 -27.36 -40.06 -13.26
N LEU A 188 -28.29 -39.24 -13.73
CA LEU A 188 -28.45 -37.83 -13.36
C LEU A 188 -29.39 -37.71 -12.15
N GLY A 189 -29.10 -36.78 -11.23
CA GLY A 189 -30.03 -36.46 -10.14
C GLY A 189 -31.18 -35.58 -10.62
N VAL A 190 -32.28 -35.56 -9.88
CA VAL A 190 -33.44 -34.70 -10.20
C VAL A 190 -33.64 -33.66 -9.10
N ILE A 191 -33.72 -32.39 -9.47
CA ILE A 191 -34.13 -31.29 -8.59
C ILE A 191 -35.52 -30.84 -9.00
N LEU A 192 -36.49 -30.95 -8.08
CA LEU A 192 -37.87 -30.57 -8.35
C LEU A 192 -38.07 -29.07 -8.15
N LYS A 193 -38.64 -28.40 -9.15
CA LYS A 193 -38.97 -26.98 -9.09
C LYS A 193 -40.48 -26.80 -8.92
N ILE A 194 -40.89 -26.59 -7.66
CA ILE A 194 -42.29 -26.53 -7.22
C ILE A 194 -42.80 -25.08 -7.28
N ARG A 195 -44.03 -24.89 -7.78
CA ARG A 195 -44.69 -23.57 -7.81
C ARG A 195 -45.56 -23.36 -6.57
N ASN A 196 -45.79 -22.10 -6.20
CA ASN A 196 -46.69 -21.76 -5.10
C ASN A 196 -48.14 -21.63 -5.59
N TYR A 197 -49.11 -22.10 -4.80
CA TYR A 197 -50.53 -22.05 -5.13
C TYR A 197 -51.31 -21.27 -4.07
N PRO A 198 -51.69 -20.02 -4.35
CA PRO A 198 -52.48 -19.21 -3.41
C PRO A 198 -53.84 -19.84 -3.11
N GLY A 199 -54.20 -19.94 -1.82
CA GLY A 199 -55.51 -20.44 -1.37
C GLY A 199 -55.61 -21.96 -1.17
N MET A 200 -54.49 -22.68 -1.19
CA MET A 200 -54.46 -24.13 -0.92
C MET A 200 -54.68 -24.43 0.58
N THR A 201 -55.59 -25.36 0.89
CA THR A 201 -55.86 -25.85 2.25
C THR A 201 -54.77 -26.83 2.72
N LEU A 202 -54.65 -27.04 4.03
CA LEU A 202 -53.66 -27.98 4.61
C LEU A 202 -53.83 -29.40 4.06
N GLU A 203 -55.07 -29.88 3.94
CA GLU A 203 -55.37 -31.22 3.43
C GLU A 203 -54.94 -31.39 1.97
N ASN A 204 -55.20 -30.40 1.12
CA ASN A 204 -54.76 -30.43 -0.28
C ASN A 204 -53.24 -30.31 -0.41
N ALA A 205 -52.60 -29.55 0.49
CA ALA A 205 -51.14 -29.45 0.57
C ALA A 205 -50.51 -30.80 0.92
N GLU A 206 -51.07 -31.52 1.90
CA GLU A 206 -50.63 -32.85 2.30
C GLU A 206 -50.79 -33.85 1.16
N LYS A 207 -51.95 -33.87 0.48
CA LYS A 207 -52.17 -34.71 -0.71
C LYS A 207 -51.17 -34.39 -1.83
N PHE A 208 -50.89 -33.12 -2.10
CA PHE A 208 -49.90 -32.72 -3.10
C PHE A 208 -48.48 -33.17 -2.73
N ILE A 209 -48.06 -32.93 -1.49
CA ILE A 209 -46.75 -33.39 -0.99
C ILE A 209 -46.67 -34.92 -1.05
N ASN A 210 -47.79 -35.63 -0.84
CA ASN A 210 -47.85 -37.09 -0.93
C ASN A 210 -47.67 -37.65 -2.34
N ILE A 211 -48.05 -36.87 -3.37
CA ILE A 211 -47.86 -37.22 -4.80
C ILE A 211 -46.40 -37.03 -5.23
N LEU A 212 -45.62 -36.19 -4.54
CA LEU A 212 -44.22 -35.97 -4.89
C LEU A 212 -43.39 -37.26 -4.74
N PRO A 213 -42.40 -37.50 -5.61
CA PRO A 213 -41.46 -38.61 -5.51
C PRO A 213 -40.81 -38.71 -4.13
N LEU A 214 -40.36 -39.90 -3.74
CA LEU A 214 -39.78 -40.10 -2.41
C LEU A 214 -38.50 -39.24 -2.25
N PRO A 215 -38.18 -38.75 -1.04
CA PRO A 215 -36.96 -37.97 -0.81
C PRO A 215 -35.65 -38.67 -1.23
N ALA A 216 -35.67 -40.00 -1.34
CA ALA A 216 -34.53 -40.77 -1.83
C ALA A 216 -34.37 -40.66 -3.36
N GLU A 217 -35.44 -40.47 -4.13
CA GLU A 217 -35.38 -40.43 -5.61
C GLU A 217 -34.96 -39.05 -6.12
N VAL A 218 -35.11 -38.01 -5.30
CA VAL A 218 -34.80 -36.63 -5.66
C VAL A 218 -33.56 -36.11 -4.94
N SER A 219 -32.80 -35.24 -5.62
CA SER A 219 -31.61 -34.59 -5.07
C SER A 219 -31.99 -33.41 -4.16
N ALA A 220 -32.94 -32.58 -4.60
CA ALA A 220 -33.42 -31.42 -3.85
C ALA A 220 -34.77 -30.88 -4.37
N ILE A 221 -35.38 -29.97 -3.59
CA ILE A 221 -36.55 -29.19 -3.95
C ILE A 221 -36.17 -27.70 -4.01
N MET A 222 -36.58 -27.04 -5.08
CA MET A 222 -36.46 -25.60 -5.33
C MET A 222 -37.86 -24.99 -5.53
N PHE A 223 -38.03 -23.72 -5.17
CA PHE A 223 -39.28 -22.99 -5.42
C PHE A 223 -39.14 -22.06 -6.64
N ALA A 224 -40.14 -22.08 -7.53
CA ALA A 224 -40.09 -21.44 -8.85
C ALA A 224 -40.36 -19.91 -8.84
N GLU A 225 -41.16 -19.41 -7.90
CA GLU A 225 -41.72 -18.05 -7.91
C GLU A 225 -41.10 -17.12 -6.86
N GLU A 226 -41.63 -15.89 -6.72
CA GLU A 226 -41.22 -14.93 -5.67
C GLU A 226 -41.65 -15.37 -4.25
N GLU A 227 -42.51 -16.38 -4.16
CA GLU A 227 -43.07 -16.89 -2.92
C GLU A 227 -42.80 -18.38 -2.80
N VAL A 228 -42.46 -18.83 -1.60
CA VAL A 228 -42.32 -20.26 -1.31
C VAL A 228 -43.69 -20.94 -1.24
N PHE A 229 -43.69 -22.25 -1.37
CA PHE A 229 -44.90 -23.06 -1.25
C PHE A 229 -45.56 -22.87 0.13
N GLY A 230 -46.82 -22.44 0.13
CA GLY A 230 -47.63 -22.28 1.34
C GLY A 230 -47.58 -20.89 2.00
N GLU A 231 -46.90 -19.89 1.39
CA GLU A 231 -46.77 -18.54 1.97
C GLU A 231 -48.13 -17.84 2.19
N ARG A 232 -49.07 -17.98 1.24
CA ARG A 232 -50.42 -17.38 1.31
C ARG A 232 -51.48 -18.33 1.90
N GLY A 233 -51.07 -19.26 2.75
CA GLY A 233 -51.91 -20.26 3.41
C GLY A 233 -51.41 -20.58 4.83
N GLU A 234 -51.56 -21.83 5.27
CA GLU A 234 -51.09 -22.27 6.60
C GLU A 234 -49.58 -22.62 6.61
N LYS A 235 -48.73 -21.61 6.40
CA LYS A 235 -47.27 -21.76 6.26
C LYS A 235 -46.61 -22.64 7.33
N GLU A 236 -46.84 -22.36 8.62
CA GLU A 236 -46.16 -23.08 9.71
C GLU A 236 -46.47 -24.58 9.71
N LYS A 237 -47.72 -24.95 9.40
CA LYS A 237 -48.14 -26.35 9.33
C LYS A 237 -47.57 -27.04 8.08
N ILE A 238 -47.50 -26.35 6.95
CA ILE A 238 -46.89 -26.87 5.71
C ILE A 238 -45.38 -27.07 5.89
N ILE A 239 -44.69 -26.15 6.58
CA ILE A 239 -43.27 -26.32 6.94
C ILE A 239 -43.09 -27.56 7.83
N ASN A 240 -44.02 -27.81 8.77
CA ASN A 240 -43.99 -29.02 9.60
C ASN A 240 -44.24 -30.32 8.80
N LEU A 241 -45.11 -30.30 7.79
CA LEU A 241 -45.30 -31.43 6.87
C LEU A 241 -44.03 -31.71 6.06
N MET A 242 -43.41 -30.66 5.54
CA MET A 242 -42.11 -30.76 4.88
C MET A 242 -41.04 -31.28 5.86
N LEU A 243 -41.08 -30.93 7.15
CA LEU A 243 -40.21 -31.47 8.21
C LEU A 243 -40.44 -32.96 8.53
N GLN A 244 -41.54 -33.58 8.10
CA GLN A 244 -41.74 -35.02 8.24
C GLN A 244 -41.12 -35.79 7.06
N ARG A 245 -41.20 -35.27 5.84
CA ARG A 245 -40.59 -35.89 4.64
C ARG A 245 -39.19 -35.35 4.38
N ALA A 246 -38.15 -36.18 4.45
CA ALA A 246 -36.72 -35.78 4.50
C ALA A 246 -36.13 -35.10 3.24
N TYR A 247 -36.85 -34.19 2.58
CA TYR A 247 -36.35 -33.45 1.42
C TYR A 247 -35.28 -32.42 1.78
N ARG A 248 -34.27 -32.31 0.90
CA ARG A 248 -33.28 -31.24 0.87
C ARG A 248 -33.88 -30.03 0.14
N ILE A 249 -33.91 -28.86 0.76
CA ILE A 249 -34.50 -27.64 0.17
C ILE A 249 -33.40 -26.70 -0.32
N CYS A 250 -33.62 -26.05 -1.46
CA CYS A 250 -32.69 -25.12 -2.08
C CYS A 250 -33.05 -23.66 -1.80
N GLU A 251 -32.07 -22.86 -1.36
CA GLU A 251 -32.16 -21.40 -1.22
C GLU A 251 -31.42 -20.70 -2.38
N ILE A 252 -32.15 -19.89 -3.15
CA ILE A 252 -31.63 -19.20 -4.34
C ILE A 252 -30.84 -17.96 -3.94
N GLU A 253 -29.57 -17.89 -4.34
CA GLU A 253 -28.72 -16.74 -4.05
C GLU A 253 -29.20 -15.46 -4.78
N PHE A 254 -29.28 -14.35 -4.04
CA PHE A 254 -29.68 -13.01 -4.51
C PHE A 254 -31.17 -12.81 -4.83
N LEU A 255 -32.01 -13.81 -4.57
CA LEU A 255 -33.46 -13.69 -4.66
C LEU A 255 -34.07 -13.70 -3.24
N ASP A 256 -34.68 -12.59 -2.82
CA ASP A 256 -35.40 -12.54 -1.53
C ASP A 256 -36.82 -13.10 -1.75
N GLN A 257 -36.95 -14.43 -1.70
CA GLN A 257 -38.24 -15.11 -1.81
C GLN A 257 -39.03 -14.94 -0.51
N LYS A 258 -40.28 -14.47 -0.61
CA LYS A 258 -41.17 -14.33 0.55
C LYS A 258 -41.43 -15.71 1.17
N GLY A 259 -41.30 -15.79 2.50
CA GLY A 259 -41.44 -17.02 3.27
C GLY A 259 -40.19 -17.90 3.37
N MET A 260 -39.16 -17.68 2.54
CA MET A 260 -37.98 -18.55 2.54
C MET A 260 -37.17 -18.46 3.84
N LYS A 261 -37.11 -17.28 4.48
CA LYS A 261 -36.44 -17.10 5.79
C LYS A 261 -37.06 -17.95 6.88
N ASP A 262 -38.38 -18.15 6.85
CA ASP A 262 -39.08 -18.97 7.83
C ASP A 262 -38.80 -20.46 7.59
N TYR A 263 -38.78 -20.89 6.33
CA TYR A 263 -38.32 -22.23 5.94
C TYR A 263 -36.89 -22.47 6.43
N VAL A 264 -35.96 -21.56 6.15
CA VAL A 264 -34.55 -21.68 6.58
C VAL A 264 -34.43 -21.76 8.09
N THR A 265 -35.12 -20.87 8.83
CA THR A 265 -35.04 -20.84 10.29
C THR A 265 -35.61 -22.12 10.94
N ALA A 266 -36.68 -22.68 10.38
CA ALA A 266 -37.30 -23.89 10.89
C ALA A 266 -36.53 -25.17 10.52
N LEU A 267 -35.96 -25.23 9.31
CA LEU A 267 -35.33 -26.43 8.75
C LEU A 267 -33.83 -26.53 9.01
N ALA A 268 -33.08 -25.43 8.94
CA ALA A 268 -31.61 -25.43 9.04
C ALA A 268 -31.06 -26.13 10.30
N PRO A 269 -31.70 -26.03 11.50
CA PRO A 269 -31.21 -26.73 12.69
C PRO A 269 -31.36 -28.25 12.62
N LYS A 270 -32.29 -28.75 11.81
CA LYS A 270 -32.67 -30.17 11.77
C LYS A 270 -32.27 -30.86 10.47
N ARG A 271 -32.04 -30.09 9.39
CA ARG A 271 -31.91 -30.60 8.02
C ARG A 271 -30.98 -29.77 7.15
N LEU A 272 -30.54 -30.40 6.07
CA LEU A 272 -29.67 -29.80 5.07
C LEU A 272 -30.45 -28.88 4.14
N ILE A 273 -30.03 -27.61 4.06
CA ILE A 273 -30.49 -26.65 3.05
C ILE A 273 -29.31 -26.40 2.11
N ALA A 274 -29.55 -26.53 0.80
CA ALA A 274 -28.54 -26.28 -0.21
C ALA A 274 -28.65 -24.87 -0.75
N ARG A 275 -27.54 -24.14 -0.80
CA ARG A 275 -27.51 -22.87 -1.52
C ARG A 275 -27.31 -23.13 -3.01
N ILE A 276 -28.18 -22.53 -3.83
CA ILE A 276 -28.14 -22.60 -5.29
C ILE A 276 -27.81 -21.23 -5.87
N HIS A 277 -26.85 -21.17 -6.79
CA HIS A 277 -26.58 -19.96 -7.56
C HIS A 277 -27.30 -20.04 -8.91
N SER A 278 -28.00 -18.97 -9.28
CA SER A 278 -28.67 -18.86 -10.57
C SER A 278 -28.34 -17.53 -11.23
N ILE A 279 -28.16 -17.54 -12.55
CA ILE A 279 -28.10 -16.34 -13.38
C ILE A 279 -29.46 -16.20 -14.05
N SER A 280 -30.13 -15.06 -13.92
CA SER A 280 -31.45 -14.88 -14.53
C SER A 280 -31.35 -14.87 -16.07
N ARG A 281 -32.38 -15.34 -16.77
CA ARG A 281 -32.43 -15.37 -18.24
C ARG A 281 -32.11 -14.02 -18.88
N LYS A 282 -32.81 -12.97 -18.43
CA LYS A 282 -32.60 -11.58 -18.88
C LYS A 282 -31.15 -11.11 -18.67
N GLU A 283 -30.49 -11.59 -17.62
CA GLU A 283 -29.12 -11.22 -17.31
C GLU A 283 -28.13 -11.97 -18.21
N LEU A 284 -28.35 -13.26 -18.46
CA LEU A 284 -27.52 -14.10 -19.32
C LEU A 284 -27.51 -13.57 -20.76
N ASP A 285 -28.68 -13.31 -21.33
CA ASP A 285 -28.84 -12.90 -22.74
C ASP A 285 -28.33 -11.48 -23.02
N LEU A 286 -28.55 -10.53 -22.09
CA LEU A 286 -28.28 -9.11 -22.32
C LEU A 286 -26.86 -8.68 -21.90
N LYS A 287 -26.21 -9.38 -20.96
CA LYS A 287 -24.99 -8.87 -20.30
C LYS A 287 -23.81 -9.81 -20.31
N TYR A 288 -24.02 -11.12 -20.40
CA TYR A 288 -22.95 -12.08 -20.18
C TYR A 288 -22.50 -12.71 -21.49
N LYS A 289 -21.18 -12.70 -21.70
CA LYS A 289 -20.50 -13.60 -22.62
C LYS A 289 -20.17 -14.92 -21.89
N PRO A 290 -19.99 -16.05 -22.60
CA PRO A 290 -19.67 -17.34 -21.97
C PRO A 290 -18.52 -17.28 -20.96
N THR A 291 -17.43 -16.56 -21.25
CA THR A 291 -16.28 -16.38 -20.35
C THR A 291 -16.62 -15.61 -19.07
N THR A 292 -17.41 -14.55 -19.18
CA THR A 292 -17.86 -13.77 -18.01
C THR A 292 -18.86 -14.56 -17.13
N ALA A 293 -19.65 -15.45 -17.74
CA ALA A 293 -20.56 -16.34 -17.04
C ALA A 293 -19.79 -17.45 -16.31
N GLU A 294 -18.81 -18.07 -16.97
CA GLU A 294 -17.86 -19.03 -16.39
C GLU A 294 -17.21 -18.48 -15.12
N ALA A 295 -16.63 -17.27 -15.18
CA ALA A 295 -16.03 -16.63 -14.01
C ALA A 295 -17.04 -16.40 -12.88
N ARG A 296 -18.33 -16.17 -13.20
CA ARG A 296 -19.38 -16.03 -12.18
C ARG A 296 -19.73 -17.37 -11.52
N TRP A 297 -19.79 -18.46 -12.27
CA TRP A 297 -20.00 -19.81 -11.73
C TRP A 297 -18.85 -20.24 -10.83
N VAL A 298 -17.62 -20.07 -11.31
CA VAL A 298 -16.40 -20.37 -10.55
C VAL A 298 -16.40 -19.61 -9.22
N ARG A 299 -16.69 -18.30 -9.24
CA ARG A 299 -16.80 -17.47 -8.02
C ARG A 299 -17.92 -17.92 -7.07
N ALA A 300 -19.05 -18.38 -7.59
CA ALA A 300 -20.13 -18.88 -6.75
C ALA A 300 -19.66 -20.07 -5.91
N VAL A 301 -18.90 -20.99 -6.50
CA VAL A 301 -18.35 -22.17 -5.82
C VAL A 301 -17.17 -21.84 -4.92
N SER A 302 -16.17 -21.15 -5.48
CA SER A 302 -14.87 -20.92 -4.84
C SER A 302 -14.91 -19.83 -3.78
N GLU A 303 -15.64 -18.75 -4.03
CA GLU A 303 -15.71 -17.61 -3.13
C GLU A 303 -16.98 -17.64 -2.27
N ARG A 304 -18.13 -18.02 -2.83
CA ARG A 304 -19.40 -17.94 -2.10
C ARG A 304 -19.87 -19.26 -1.49
N SER A 305 -19.04 -20.31 -1.63
CA SER A 305 -19.27 -21.60 -0.99
C SER A 305 -20.57 -22.28 -1.42
N VAL A 306 -21.11 -21.90 -2.60
CA VAL A 306 -22.28 -22.51 -3.23
C VAL A 306 -21.93 -23.92 -3.71
N ARG A 307 -22.88 -24.85 -3.60
CA ARG A 307 -22.66 -26.26 -3.96
C ARG A 307 -23.65 -26.78 -4.98
N VAL A 308 -24.70 -26.03 -5.28
CA VAL A 308 -25.60 -26.33 -6.41
C VAL A 308 -25.54 -25.16 -7.39
N LEU A 309 -25.24 -25.43 -8.65
CA LEU A 309 -25.25 -24.43 -9.72
C LEU A 309 -26.46 -24.67 -10.60
N TYR A 310 -27.39 -23.71 -10.65
CA TYR A 310 -28.50 -23.72 -11.60
C TYR A 310 -28.00 -23.22 -12.96
N PHE A 311 -27.50 -24.16 -13.76
CA PHE A 311 -26.88 -23.90 -15.04
C PHE A 311 -27.95 -23.71 -16.13
N ARG A 312 -27.93 -22.55 -16.77
CA ARG A 312 -28.81 -22.18 -17.89
C ARG A 312 -28.03 -22.09 -19.19
N CYS A 313 -28.71 -22.38 -20.29
CA CYS A 313 -28.13 -22.36 -21.62
C CYS A 313 -28.17 -20.98 -22.26
N PHE A 314 -27.21 -20.73 -23.13
CA PHE A 314 -27.35 -19.69 -24.15
C PHE A 314 -28.30 -20.22 -25.23
N LEU A 315 -29.36 -19.46 -25.50
CA LEU A 315 -30.25 -19.70 -26.65
C LEU A 315 -29.91 -18.64 -27.71
N GLN A 316 -30.35 -18.85 -28.95
CA GLN A 316 -30.12 -17.95 -30.09
C GLN A 316 -30.24 -16.46 -29.67
N ASN A 317 -29.19 -15.67 -29.92
CA ASN A 317 -29.13 -14.27 -29.55
C ASN A 317 -29.35 -13.39 -30.80
N GLU A 318 -30.15 -12.32 -30.70
CA GLU A 318 -30.45 -11.42 -31.83
C GLU A 318 -29.19 -10.77 -32.46
N LYS A 319 -28.05 -10.79 -31.76
CA LYS A 319 -26.79 -10.13 -32.18
C LYS A 319 -25.72 -11.06 -32.77
N GLN A 320 -25.84 -12.38 -32.61
CA GLN A 320 -24.81 -13.32 -33.04
C GLN A 320 -25.44 -14.67 -33.35
N LEU A 321 -25.35 -15.10 -34.62
CA LEU A 321 -25.81 -16.42 -35.06
C LEU A 321 -24.80 -17.46 -34.56
N ILE A 322 -25.29 -18.49 -33.87
CA ILE A 322 -24.49 -19.64 -33.43
C ILE A 322 -24.90 -20.81 -34.33
N ASP A 323 -23.93 -21.45 -34.99
CA ASP A 323 -24.21 -22.50 -35.99
C ASP A 323 -24.66 -23.84 -35.37
N ASP A 324 -24.13 -24.18 -34.19
CA ASP A 324 -24.54 -25.36 -33.41
C ASP A 324 -24.71 -24.95 -31.93
N LEU A 325 -25.97 -24.82 -31.50
CA LEU A 325 -26.30 -24.37 -30.15
C LEU A 325 -25.94 -25.42 -29.09
N ILE A 326 -26.02 -26.70 -29.43
CA ILE A 326 -25.74 -27.79 -28.48
C ILE A 326 -24.24 -27.88 -28.23
N ALA A 327 -23.42 -27.91 -29.28
CA ALA A 327 -21.97 -27.91 -29.14
C ALA A 327 -21.47 -26.69 -28.36
N HIS A 328 -22.03 -25.50 -28.63
CA HIS A 328 -21.68 -24.27 -27.91
C HIS A 328 -21.97 -24.37 -26.40
N ASN A 329 -23.16 -24.85 -26.01
CA ASN A 329 -23.54 -24.99 -24.61
C ASN A 329 -22.76 -26.11 -23.89
N ILE A 330 -22.45 -27.19 -24.59
CA ILE A 330 -21.58 -28.26 -24.08
C ILE A 330 -20.15 -27.75 -23.88
N GLU A 331 -19.60 -26.97 -24.82
CA GLU A 331 -18.29 -26.36 -24.66
C GLU A 331 -18.26 -25.43 -23.43
N TYR A 332 -19.28 -24.59 -23.28
CA TYR A 332 -19.45 -23.70 -22.12
C TYR A 332 -19.55 -24.46 -20.78
N LEU A 333 -20.29 -25.57 -20.73
CA LEU A 333 -20.34 -26.46 -19.58
C LEU A 333 -18.96 -27.07 -19.30
N SER A 334 -18.31 -27.61 -20.33
CA SER A 334 -17.00 -28.27 -20.20
C SER A 334 -15.90 -27.31 -19.72
N LYS A 335 -15.91 -26.05 -20.18
CA LYS A 335 -15.00 -24.99 -19.70
C LYS A 335 -15.22 -24.71 -18.22
N THR A 336 -16.48 -24.55 -17.82
CA THR A 336 -16.85 -24.34 -16.41
C THR A 336 -16.41 -25.51 -15.52
N VAL A 337 -16.59 -26.76 -15.98
CA VAL A 337 -16.14 -27.96 -15.25
C VAL A 337 -14.63 -27.98 -15.12
N LYS A 338 -13.88 -27.80 -16.22
CA LYS A 338 -12.40 -27.76 -16.21
C LYS A 338 -11.86 -26.67 -15.29
N ALA A 339 -12.48 -25.50 -15.27
CA ALA A 339 -12.08 -24.40 -14.38
C ALA A 339 -12.28 -24.73 -12.89
N LEU A 340 -13.38 -25.42 -12.55
CA LEU A 340 -13.65 -25.89 -11.19
C LEU A 340 -12.70 -27.02 -10.76
N GLU A 341 -12.41 -27.97 -11.66
CA GLU A 341 -11.45 -29.05 -11.40
C GLU A 341 -10.03 -28.53 -11.19
N LYS A 342 -9.60 -27.51 -11.94
CA LYS A 342 -8.31 -26.83 -11.75
C LYS A 342 -8.17 -26.22 -10.34
N LEU A 343 -9.28 -25.84 -9.72
CA LEU A 343 -9.32 -25.32 -8.34
C LEU A 343 -9.45 -26.42 -7.27
N GLY A 344 -9.53 -27.70 -7.68
CA GLY A 344 -9.61 -28.85 -6.78
C GLY A 344 -11.03 -29.28 -6.39
N PHE A 345 -12.07 -28.77 -7.07
CA PHE A 345 -13.45 -29.22 -6.89
C PHE A 345 -13.74 -30.47 -7.74
N LYS A 346 -14.67 -31.32 -7.28
CA LYS A 346 -15.12 -32.53 -7.97
C LYS A 346 -16.62 -32.44 -8.26
N MET A 347 -17.06 -32.94 -9.41
CA MET A 347 -18.49 -32.96 -9.74
C MET A 347 -19.20 -34.11 -9.03
N ALA A 348 -20.42 -33.87 -8.55
CA ALA A 348 -21.23 -34.83 -7.83
C ALA A 348 -21.92 -35.82 -8.79
N ASP A 349 -21.18 -36.84 -9.17
CA ASP A 349 -21.60 -37.92 -10.07
C ASP A 349 -22.56 -38.94 -9.44
N ASP A 350 -22.49 -39.13 -8.11
CA ASP A 350 -23.32 -40.08 -7.35
C ASP A 350 -24.24 -39.41 -6.33
N LYS A 351 -25.31 -40.10 -5.96
CA LYS A 351 -26.31 -39.67 -4.96
C LYS A 351 -25.69 -39.31 -3.59
N ILE A 352 -24.73 -40.10 -3.10
CA ILE A 352 -24.05 -39.83 -1.82
C ILE A 352 -23.23 -38.54 -1.90
N LYS A 353 -22.54 -38.32 -3.03
CA LYS A 353 -21.70 -37.13 -3.23
C LYS A 353 -22.55 -35.86 -3.35
N ARG A 354 -23.73 -35.93 -4.00
CA ARG A 354 -24.69 -34.81 -4.08
C ARG A 354 -25.17 -34.36 -2.70
N LEU A 355 -25.40 -35.32 -1.80
CA LEU A 355 -25.85 -35.10 -0.43
C LEU A 355 -24.71 -34.82 0.56
N SER A 356 -23.46 -34.86 0.11
CA SER A 356 -22.31 -34.68 1.00
C SER A 356 -22.14 -33.21 1.42
N GLU A 357 -22.13 -32.96 2.74
CA GLU A 357 -21.84 -31.64 3.30
C GLU A 357 -20.96 -31.76 4.55
N PRO A 358 -19.63 -31.86 4.38
CA PRO A 358 -18.70 -32.07 5.49
C PRO A 358 -18.54 -30.85 6.41
N ARG A 359 -19.26 -29.75 6.16
CA ARG A 359 -19.33 -28.59 7.06
C ARG A 359 -20.05 -28.89 8.38
N LEU A 360 -20.85 -29.97 8.43
CA LEU A 360 -21.49 -30.45 9.67
C LEU A 360 -20.46 -30.91 10.73
N VAL A 361 -19.20 -31.16 10.33
CA VAL A 361 -18.10 -31.52 11.25
C VAL A 361 -17.65 -30.34 12.13
N ILE A 362 -17.93 -29.09 11.72
CA ILE A 362 -17.47 -27.88 12.44
C ILE A 362 -18.22 -27.70 13.77
N GLY A 363 -19.51 -28.08 13.82
CA GLY A 363 -20.37 -27.95 15.00
C GLY A 363 -20.65 -26.49 15.44
N ASN A 364 -21.74 -26.29 16.18
CA ASN A 364 -22.09 -24.97 16.71
C ASN A 364 -21.24 -24.59 17.94
N PRO A 365 -20.86 -23.30 18.11
CA PRO A 365 -19.99 -22.89 19.21
C PRO A 365 -20.68 -23.04 20.57
N VAL A 366 -19.93 -23.55 21.54
CA VAL A 366 -20.42 -23.73 22.91
C VAL A 366 -20.53 -22.36 23.60
N LYS A 367 -21.46 -22.20 24.55
CA LYS A 367 -21.66 -20.93 25.27
C LYS A 367 -20.36 -20.39 25.90
N SER A 368 -19.48 -21.25 26.41
CA SER A 368 -18.18 -20.86 26.97
C SER A 368 -17.21 -20.29 25.92
N GLU A 369 -17.24 -20.84 24.69
CA GLU A 369 -16.45 -20.34 23.56
C GLU A 369 -16.92 -18.94 23.14
N ILE A 370 -18.25 -18.77 23.01
CA ILE A 370 -18.88 -17.48 22.68
C ILE A 370 -18.56 -16.43 23.75
N PHE A 371 -18.55 -16.84 25.02
CA PHE A 371 -18.20 -15.97 26.14
C PHE A 371 -16.73 -15.52 26.07
N ALA A 372 -15.78 -16.46 25.96
CA ALA A 372 -14.35 -16.15 25.95
C ALA A 372 -13.93 -15.28 24.75
N THR A 373 -14.45 -15.61 23.56
CA THR A 373 -14.21 -14.84 22.32
C THR A 373 -14.86 -13.45 22.39
N GLY A 374 -16.11 -13.36 22.87
CA GLY A 374 -16.80 -12.09 23.04
C GLY A 374 -16.12 -11.16 24.05
N LEU A 375 -15.71 -11.69 25.21
CA LEU A 375 -14.97 -10.94 26.22
C LEU A 375 -13.65 -10.38 25.65
N SER A 376 -12.95 -11.17 24.82
CA SER A 376 -11.73 -10.73 24.15
C SER A 376 -11.98 -9.58 23.17
N LEU A 377 -13.08 -9.64 22.40
CA LEU A 377 -13.46 -8.57 21.48
C LEU A 377 -13.81 -7.26 22.22
N PHE A 378 -14.50 -7.35 23.35
CA PHE A 378 -14.80 -6.18 24.19
C PHE A 378 -13.56 -5.58 24.85
N MET A 379 -12.54 -6.37 25.17
CA MET A 379 -11.26 -5.84 25.66
C MET A 379 -10.58 -4.94 24.63
N GLY A 380 -10.82 -5.14 23.34
CA GLY A 380 -10.44 -4.20 22.28
C GLY A 380 -10.96 -2.78 22.52
N LEU A 381 -12.22 -2.62 22.97
CA LEU A 381 -12.78 -1.30 23.27
C LEU A 381 -12.06 -0.63 24.43
N LEU A 382 -11.75 -1.39 25.49
CA LEU A 382 -11.03 -0.86 26.65
C LEU A 382 -9.61 -0.40 26.25
N ILE A 383 -8.93 -1.16 25.40
CA ILE A 383 -7.62 -0.77 24.85
C ILE A 383 -7.74 0.52 24.04
N LEU A 384 -8.75 0.63 23.16
CA LEU A 384 -9.00 1.83 22.37
C LEU A 384 -9.26 3.05 23.26
N LEU A 385 -10.10 2.92 24.30
CA LEU A 385 -10.40 3.98 25.26
C LEU A 385 -9.15 4.42 26.04
N LYS A 386 -8.27 3.47 26.42
CA LYS A 386 -7.01 3.80 27.10
C LYS A 386 -6.08 4.63 26.25
N ILE A 387 -5.96 4.28 24.97
CA ILE A 387 -5.05 4.97 24.05
C ILE A 387 -5.61 6.36 23.68
N THR A 388 -6.93 6.50 23.61
CA THR A 388 -7.60 7.71 23.09
C THR A 388 -7.96 8.73 24.18
N ILE A 389 -8.53 8.29 25.30
CA ILE A 389 -9.15 9.17 26.32
C ILE A 389 -8.24 9.37 27.53
N SER A 390 -7.85 8.30 28.24
CA SER A 390 -7.05 8.43 29.48
C SER A 390 -6.00 7.34 29.63
N ARG A 391 -4.73 7.74 29.58
CA ARG A 391 -3.58 6.86 29.85
C ARG A 391 -3.47 6.46 31.34
N LYS A 392 -4.21 7.11 32.25
CA LYS A 392 -4.18 6.90 33.71
C LYS A 392 -5.20 5.89 34.25
N MET A 393 -5.83 5.07 33.40
CA MET A 393 -6.77 4.05 33.88
C MET A 393 -6.09 3.07 34.86
N LYS A 394 -6.66 2.96 36.07
CA LYS A 394 -6.17 2.06 37.13
C LYS A 394 -6.52 0.59 36.82
N ASN A 395 -5.71 -0.34 37.30
CA ASN A 395 -5.88 -1.77 37.05
C ASN A 395 -7.25 -2.32 37.52
N GLY A 396 -7.78 -1.80 38.64
CA GLY A 396 -9.09 -2.20 39.16
C GLY A 396 -10.26 -1.93 38.20
N PHE A 397 -10.14 -0.94 37.31
CA PHE A 397 -11.17 -0.66 36.31
C PHE A 397 -11.27 -1.76 35.24
N VAL A 398 -10.15 -2.39 34.86
CA VAL A 398 -10.14 -3.50 33.90
C VAL A 398 -10.88 -4.71 34.47
N ILE A 399 -10.62 -5.02 35.73
CA ILE A 399 -11.26 -6.13 36.44
C ILE A 399 -12.75 -5.85 36.60
N LEU A 400 -13.13 -4.63 37.03
CA LEU A 400 -14.54 -4.24 37.13
C LEU A 400 -15.26 -4.31 35.78
N TYR A 401 -14.62 -3.85 34.70
CA TYR A 401 -15.16 -3.94 33.35
C TYR A 401 -15.36 -5.39 32.89
N ALA A 402 -14.39 -6.26 33.16
CA ALA A 402 -14.50 -7.69 32.88
C ALA A 402 -15.63 -8.36 33.67
N ILE A 403 -15.78 -8.02 34.95
CA ILE A 403 -16.88 -8.52 35.80
C ILE A 403 -18.24 -8.02 35.28
N ALA A 404 -18.35 -6.74 34.93
CA ALA A 404 -19.59 -6.17 34.40
C ALA A 404 -20.01 -6.83 33.07
N LEU A 405 -19.04 -7.08 32.18
CA LEU A 405 -19.29 -7.82 30.94
C LEU A 405 -19.66 -9.29 31.20
N SER A 406 -19.03 -9.91 32.20
CA SER A 406 -19.37 -11.27 32.61
C SER A 406 -20.81 -11.35 33.11
N ALA A 407 -21.23 -10.41 33.97
CA ALA A 407 -22.61 -10.31 34.41
C ALA A 407 -23.57 -10.05 33.22
N ALA A 408 -23.23 -9.13 32.32
CA ALA A 408 -24.04 -8.84 31.14
C ALA A 408 -24.25 -10.06 30.23
N PHE A 409 -23.26 -10.94 30.10
CA PHE A 409 -23.42 -12.19 29.35
C PHE A 409 -24.48 -13.12 29.95
N PHE A 410 -24.53 -13.24 31.29
CA PHE A 410 -25.52 -14.09 31.95
C PHE A 410 -26.96 -13.55 31.84
N PHE A 411 -27.13 -12.23 31.75
CA PHE A 411 -28.46 -11.59 31.64
C PHE A 411 -28.93 -11.35 30.19
N THR A 412 -28.07 -11.56 29.18
CA THR A 412 -28.43 -11.30 27.77
C THR A 412 -28.53 -12.60 26.96
N LYS A 413 -29.36 -12.59 25.91
CA LYS A 413 -29.40 -13.71 24.95
C LYS A 413 -28.08 -13.76 24.17
N THR A 414 -27.58 -14.96 23.91
CA THR A 414 -26.31 -15.21 23.18
C THR A 414 -26.26 -14.54 21.81
N ALA A 415 -27.40 -14.44 21.11
CA ALA A 415 -27.50 -13.75 19.83
C ALA A 415 -27.21 -12.24 19.93
N TYR A 416 -27.67 -11.55 20.98
CA TYR A 416 -27.36 -10.12 21.16
C TYR A 416 -25.91 -9.90 21.57
N TRP A 417 -25.37 -10.80 22.41
CA TRP A 417 -23.97 -10.77 22.80
C TRP A 417 -23.03 -10.91 21.60
N THR A 418 -23.29 -11.89 20.71
CA THR A 418 -22.48 -12.10 19.50
C THR A 418 -22.48 -10.88 18.58
N ILE A 419 -23.65 -10.27 18.34
CA ILE A 419 -23.77 -9.03 17.55
C ILE A 419 -22.99 -7.88 18.20
N ALA A 420 -23.16 -7.65 19.50
CA ALA A 420 -22.50 -6.55 20.20
C ALA A 420 -20.98 -6.72 20.26
N ALA A 421 -20.50 -7.93 20.57
CA ALA A 421 -19.08 -8.25 20.63
C ALA A 421 -18.42 -8.15 19.24
N GLY A 422 -19.06 -8.71 18.21
CA GLY A 422 -18.59 -8.65 16.83
C GLY A 422 -18.46 -7.21 16.32
N LEU A 423 -19.48 -6.38 16.54
CA LEU A 423 -19.47 -4.97 16.17
C LEU A 423 -18.39 -4.18 16.91
N THR A 424 -18.32 -4.36 18.23
CA THR A 424 -17.35 -3.68 19.09
C THR A 424 -15.92 -4.04 18.69
N GLY A 425 -15.65 -5.31 18.44
CA GLY A 425 -14.34 -5.79 18.00
C GLY A 425 -13.96 -5.25 16.63
N ALA A 426 -14.89 -5.28 15.66
CA ALA A 426 -14.64 -4.75 14.32
C ALA A 426 -14.24 -3.26 14.35
N ILE A 427 -14.91 -2.48 15.20
CA ILE A 427 -14.61 -1.05 15.35
C ILE A 427 -13.28 -0.84 16.07
N SER A 428 -13.08 -1.56 17.18
CA SER A 428 -11.96 -1.32 18.08
C SER A 428 -10.63 -1.73 17.46
N TYR A 429 -10.55 -2.96 16.92
CA TYR A 429 -9.30 -3.47 16.35
C TYR A 429 -8.90 -2.78 15.05
N ALA A 430 -9.87 -2.31 14.24
CA ALA A 430 -9.58 -1.45 13.09
C ALA A 430 -8.97 -0.11 13.52
N SER A 431 -9.45 0.46 14.63
CA SER A 431 -9.04 1.80 15.10
C SER A 431 -7.72 1.76 15.87
N ILE A 432 -7.45 0.71 16.64
CA ILE A 432 -6.23 0.59 17.45
C ILE A 432 -4.97 0.60 16.56
N GLY A 433 -5.00 -0.09 15.43
CA GLY A 433 -3.84 -0.23 14.54
C GLY A 433 -3.28 1.10 14.06
N ILE A 434 -4.15 1.96 13.51
CA ILE A 434 -3.75 3.28 12.99
C ILE A 434 -3.29 4.20 14.12
N ILE A 435 -4.00 4.22 15.25
CA ILE A 435 -3.68 5.07 16.40
C ILE A 435 -2.33 4.65 17.01
N TRP A 436 -2.06 3.35 17.09
CA TRP A 436 -0.79 2.83 17.57
C TRP A 436 0.37 3.21 16.65
N ALA A 437 0.19 3.03 15.34
CA ALA A 437 1.20 3.37 14.34
C ALA A 437 1.56 4.86 14.33
N LEU A 438 0.56 5.73 14.42
CA LEU A 438 0.76 7.17 14.47
C LEU A 438 1.38 7.66 15.80
N ASN A 439 1.03 7.07 16.95
CA ASN A 439 1.67 7.41 18.23
C ASN A 439 3.16 7.04 18.24
N ASP A 440 3.51 5.90 17.65
CA ASP A 440 4.90 5.45 17.56
C ASP A 440 5.72 6.35 16.64
N LEU A 441 5.12 6.77 15.52
CA LEU A 441 5.72 7.70 14.56
C LEU A 441 6.13 9.05 15.19
N GLN A 442 5.44 9.51 16.25
CA GLN A 442 5.82 10.72 16.99
C GLN A 442 7.04 10.52 17.91
N LYS A 443 7.33 9.28 18.33
CA LYS A 443 8.46 8.97 19.23
C LYS A 443 9.76 8.69 18.47
N THR A 444 9.65 8.22 17.24
CA THR A 444 10.78 7.84 16.41
C THR A 444 11.58 9.07 15.96
N LYS A 445 12.92 9.04 16.14
CA LYS A 445 13.85 10.06 15.61
C LYS A 445 14.33 9.79 14.18
N GLU A 446 14.05 8.59 13.65
CA GLU A 446 14.43 8.17 12.30
C GLU A 446 13.75 9.04 11.25
N ARG A 447 14.47 9.36 10.16
CA ARG A 447 13.97 10.22 9.07
C ARG A 447 13.81 9.50 7.73
N SER A 448 14.08 8.19 7.68
CA SER A 448 13.96 7.38 6.45
C SER A 448 12.60 6.70 6.34
N ILE A 449 11.91 6.92 5.21
CA ILE A 449 10.63 6.26 4.88
C ILE A 449 10.79 4.73 4.93
N PHE A 450 11.86 4.20 4.34
CA PHE A 450 12.06 2.75 4.22
C PHE A 450 12.28 2.03 5.55
N LYS A 451 12.81 2.72 6.56
CA LYS A 451 12.97 2.17 7.91
C LYS A 451 11.69 2.26 8.73
N ILE A 452 10.89 3.31 8.52
CA ILE A 452 9.63 3.53 9.26
C ILE A 452 8.50 2.65 8.71
N LEU A 453 8.45 2.49 7.38
CA LEU A 453 7.34 1.86 6.67
C LEU A 453 7.02 0.42 7.16
N PRO A 454 7.99 -0.51 7.31
CA PRO A 454 7.67 -1.87 7.79
C PRO A 454 7.03 -1.85 9.18
N GLY A 455 7.59 -1.04 10.09
CA GLY A 455 7.08 -0.89 11.44
C GLY A 455 5.71 -0.20 11.49
N PHE A 456 5.35 0.63 10.51
CA PHE A 456 4.04 1.26 10.40
C PHE A 456 2.98 0.26 9.90
N ILE A 457 3.31 -0.47 8.83
CA ILE A 457 2.42 -1.46 8.19
C ILE A 457 2.13 -2.64 9.13
N VAL A 458 3.15 -3.19 9.80
CA VAL A 458 2.98 -4.33 10.71
C VAL A 458 2.02 -3.99 11.86
N LYS A 459 2.14 -2.81 12.45
CA LYS A 459 1.25 -2.37 13.55
C LYS A 459 -0.20 -2.28 13.12
N ILE A 460 -0.43 -1.71 11.94
CA ILE A 460 -1.76 -1.54 11.38
C ILE A 460 -2.39 -2.89 11.00
N LEU A 461 -1.62 -3.75 10.32
CA LEU A 461 -2.12 -5.04 9.84
C LEU A 461 -2.32 -6.05 10.96
N SER A 462 -1.38 -6.14 11.91
CA SER A 462 -1.44 -7.12 13.00
C SER A 462 -2.69 -6.97 13.86
N THR A 463 -3.10 -5.74 14.19
CA THR A 463 -4.31 -5.51 14.99
C THR A 463 -5.58 -5.87 14.22
N SER A 464 -5.64 -5.55 12.92
CA SER A 464 -6.78 -5.85 12.06
C SER A 464 -6.93 -7.35 11.81
N ILE A 465 -5.83 -8.07 11.56
CA ILE A 465 -5.84 -9.54 11.44
C ILE A 465 -6.23 -10.18 12.77
N PHE A 466 -5.69 -9.71 13.89
CA PHE A 466 -6.02 -10.22 15.22
C PHE A 466 -7.52 -10.07 15.52
N GLY A 467 -8.08 -8.88 15.31
CA GLY A 467 -9.52 -8.64 15.45
C GLY A 467 -10.34 -9.48 14.48
N GLY A 468 -9.89 -9.63 13.23
CA GLY A 468 -10.53 -10.46 12.21
C GLY A 468 -10.60 -11.94 12.59
N ILE A 469 -9.52 -12.51 13.14
CA ILE A 469 -9.50 -13.90 13.62
C ILE A 469 -10.48 -14.10 14.78
N LEU A 470 -10.52 -13.15 15.74
CA LEU A 470 -11.47 -13.22 16.85
C LEU A 470 -12.93 -13.16 16.37
N ILE A 471 -13.24 -12.31 15.39
CA ILE A 471 -14.57 -12.24 14.77
C ILE A 471 -14.87 -13.54 14.03
N CYS A 472 -13.94 -14.06 13.23
CA CYS A 472 -14.10 -15.36 12.55
C CYS A 472 -14.35 -16.51 13.53
N GLY A 473 -13.69 -16.50 14.70
CA GLY A 473 -13.90 -17.47 15.77
C GLY A 473 -15.29 -17.37 16.38
N LEU A 474 -15.77 -16.15 16.67
CA LEU A 474 -17.11 -15.91 17.22
C LEU A 474 -18.22 -16.33 16.24
N TYR A 475 -18.01 -16.09 14.94
CA TYR A 475 -18.95 -16.39 13.86
C TYR A 475 -18.64 -17.70 13.13
N SER A 476 -18.01 -18.67 13.80
CA SER A 476 -17.67 -19.97 13.21
C SER A 476 -18.86 -20.94 13.13
N GLY A 477 -20.06 -20.52 13.56
CA GLY A 477 -21.27 -21.32 13.51
C GLY A 477 -21.69 -21.65 12.07
N ILE A 478 -22.35 -22.79 11.90
CA ILE A 478 -22.78 -23.30 10.59
C ILE A 478 -23.71 -22.29 9.90
N ASP A 479 -24.59 -21.66 10.67
CA ASP A 479 -25.56 -20.67 10.18
C ASP A 479 -24.88 -19.47 9.50
N PHE A 480 -23.71 -19.05 9.98
CA PHE A 480 -22.97 -17.92 9.41
C PHE A 480 -22.14 -18.34 8.19
N ILE A 481 -21.54 -19.53 8.20
CA ILE A 481 -20.79 -20.09 7.07
C ILE A 481 -21.72 -20.36 5.88
N LEU A 482 -22.92 -20.88 6.16
CA LEU A 482 -23.97 -21.08 5.16
C LEU A 482 -24.76 -19.81 4.85
N LYS A 483 -24.42 -18.65 5.45
CA LYS A 483 -25.03 -17.34 5.19
C LYS A 483 -26.52 -17.23 5.58
N TYR A 484 -27.05 -18.15 6.38
CA TYR A 484 -28.39 -18.06 6.94
C TYR A 484 -28.53 -16.87 7.89
N ASP A 485 -27.48 -16.60 8.68
CA ASP A 485 -27.35 -15.34 9.42
C ASP A 485 -26.11 -14.57 8.94
N GLN A 486 -26.17 -13.25 9.04
CA GLN A 486 -25.16 -12.34 8.52
C GLN A 486 -24.71 -11.36 9.60
N PHE A 487 -23.49 -10.83 9.44
CA PHE A 487 -22.98 -9.81 10.33
C PHE A 487 -23.90 -8.58 10.34
N ARG A 488 -24.52 -8.30 11.48
CA ARG A 488 -25.38 -7.12 11.67
C ARG A 488 -24.52 -5.92 12.08
N GLY A 489 -24.76 -4.77 11.47
CA GLY A 489 -24.01 -3.55 11.77
C GLY A 489 -22.80 -3.29 10.86
N ILE A 490 -22.79 -3.83 9.63
CA ILE A 490 -21.73 -3.54 8.63
C ILE A 490 -21.55 -2.03 8.43
N LYS A 491 -22.62 -1.25 8.29
CA LYS A 491 -22.52 0.20 8.07
C LYS A 491 -21.80 0.93 9.23
N PRO A 492 -22.22 0.76 10.51
CA PRO A 492 -21.46 1.29 11.65
C PRO A 492 -19.99 0.83 11.69
N ALA A 493 -19.71 -0.44 11.42
CA ALA A 493 -18.35 -0.97 11.37
C ALA A 493 -17.48 -0.32 10.27
N PHE A 494 -18.12 0.19 9.21
CA PHE A 494 -17.44 0.92 8.12
C PHE A 494 -17.18 2.39 8.43
N ILE A 495 -18.13 3.04 9.12
CA ILE A 495 -18.13 4.49 9.34
C ILE A 495 -17.35 4.87 10.60
N LEU A 496 -17.61 4.20 11.72
CA LEU A 496 -17.12 4.65 13.01
C LEU A 496 -15.58 4.60 13.14
N PRO A 497 -14.87 3.56 12.64
CA PRO A 497 -13.40 3.56 12.69
C PRO A 497 -12.78 4.71 11.90
N VAL A 498 -13.38 5.07 10.77
CA VAL A 498 -12.93 6.19 9.94
C VAL A 498 -13.09 7.52 10.69
N LEU A 499 -14.23 7.73 11.34
CA LEU A 499 -14.48 8.92 12.15
C LEU A 499 -13.54 9.01 13.36
N ILE A 500 -13.31 7.90 14.06
CA ILE A 500 -12.38 7.83 15.20
C ILE A 500 -10.95 8.17 14.74
N ALA A 501 -10.48 7.56 13.65
CA ALA A 501 -9.16 7.82 13.09
C ALA A 501 -9.00 9.28 12.64
N PHE A 502 -10.03 9.84 11.99
CA PHE A 502 -10.06 11.24 11.56
C PHE A 502 -9.99 12.21 12.74
N ALA A 503 -10.87 12.05 13.75
CA ALA A 503 -10.88 12.89 14.94
C ALA A 503 -9.53 12.87 15.67
N TRP A 504 -8.92 11.69 15.74
CA TRP A 504 -7.62 11.53 16.38
C TRP A 504 -6.47 12.14 15.55
N ALA A 505 -6.48 11.99 14.23
CA ALA A 505 -5.50 12.63 13.34
C ALA A 505 -5.61 14.16 13.36
N VAL A 506 -6.82 14.71 13.42
CA VAL A 506 -7.07 16.15 13.58
C VAL A 506 -6.52 16.66 14.91
N LYS A 507 -6.69 15.91 16.00
CA LYS A 507 -6.14 16.26 17.31
C LYS A 507 -4.61 16.37 17.29
N LEU A 508 -3.93 15.52 16.52
CA LEU A 508 -2.46 15.47 16.49
C LEU A 508 -1.83 16.46 15.51
N TYR A 509 -2.39 16.55 14.30
CA TYR A 509 -1.77 17.30 13.19
C TYR A 509 -2.50 18.61 12.90
N GLY A 510 -3.78 18.70 13.24
CA GLY A 510 -4.66 19.83 12.91
C GLY A 510 -4.71 20.93 13.96
N GLY A 511 -4.15 20.71 15.16
CA GLY A 511 -4.30 21.65 16.28
C GLY A 511 -5.71 21.70 16.87
N GLY A 512 -6.55 20.70 16.56
CA GLY A 512 -7.96 20.58 17.01
C GLY A 512 -8.98 20.96 15.94
N ILE A 513 -10.19 20.40 16.03
CA ILE A 513 -11.31 20.61 15.08
C ILE A 513 -11.65 22.10 14.97
N ILE A 514 -11.67 22.80 16.11
CA ILE A 514 -12.04 24.23 16.19
C ILE A 514 -11.00 25.11 15.47
N LYS A 515 -9.70 24.86 15.63
CA LYS A 515 -8.66 25.65 14.95
C LYS A 515 -8.64 25.45 13.43
N ILE A 516 -9.04 24.28 12.94
CA ILE A 516 -9.17 24.03 11.49
C ILE A 516 -10.38 24.77 10.91
N LEU A 517 -11.52 24.79 11.62
CA LEU A 517 -12.72 25.49 11.16
C LEU A 517 -12.50 27.00 11.01
N HIS A 518 -11.60 27.58 11.82
CA HIS A 518 -11.29 29.01 11.82
C HIS A 518 -10.17 29.40 10.83
N LYS A 519 -9.58 28.45 10.10
CA LYS A 519 -8.62 28.79 9.03
C LYS A 519 -9.38 29.18 7.77
N PRO A 520 -8.99 30.27 7.08
CA PRO A 520 -9.58 30.60 5.80
C PRO A 520 -9.34 29.44 4.81
N LEU A 521 -10.44 28.91 4.26
CA LEU A 521 -10.40 27.83 3.28
C LEU A 521 -9.88 28.39 1.95
N ASN A 522 -8.71 27.95 1.53
CA ASN A 522 -8.22 28.17 0.18
C ASN A 522 -9.11 27.38 -0.82
N SER A 523 -9.34 27.88 -2.03
CA SER A 523 -10.14 27.21 -3.08
C SER A 523 -9.66 25.78 -3.32
N PHE A 524 -8.36 25.54 -3.22
CA PHE A 524 -7.75 24.21 -3.33
C PHE A 524 -8.14 23.27 -2.18
N SER A 525 -8.18 23.75 -0.93
CA SER A 525 -8.63 22.95 0.22
C SER A 525 -10.11 22.59 0.12
N LEU A 526 -10.94 23.49 -0.43
CA LEU A 526 -12.37 23.26 -0.61
C LEU A 526 -12.63 22.19 -1.69
N LEU A 527 -11.88 22.22 -2.79
CA LEU A 527 -11.87 21.15 -3.80
C LEU A 527 -11.47 19.80 -3.19
N LEU A 528 -10.41 19.77 -2.38
CA LEU A 528 -9.90 18.53 -1.80
C LEU A 528 -10.87 17.91 -0.77
N ILE A 529 -11.54 18.74 0.04
CA ILE A 529 -12.62 18.31 0.95
C ILE A 529 -13.83 17.80 0.16
N SER A 530 -14.19 18.46 -0.95
CA SER A 530 -15.29 18.03 -1.82
C SER A 530 -15.02 16.65 -2.42
N VAL A 531 -13.83 16.45 -2.98
CA VAL A 531 -13.39 15.15 -3.52
C VAL A 531 -13.36 14.07 -2.43
N ALA A 532 -12.82 14.36 -1.25
CA ALA A 532 -12.79 13.42 -0.14
C ALA A 532 -14.20 13.06 0.36
N SER A 533 -15.11 14.04 0.46
CA SER A 533 -16.51 13.83 0.84
C SER A 533 -17.25 12.98 -0.20
N PHE A 534 -17.08 13.27 -1.49
CA PHE A 534 -17.67 12.49 -2.57
C PHE A 534 -17.15 11.04 -2.57
N ALA A 535 -15.84 10.85 -2.41
CA ALA A 535 -15.22 9.53 -2.30
C ALA A 535 -15.73 8.75 -1.06
N PHE A 536 -15.93 9.44 0.07
CA PHE A 536 -16.50 8.83 1.28
C PHE A 536 -17.98 8.46 1.10
N LEU A 537 -18.78 9.30 0.45
CA LEU A 537 -20.18 9.02 0.14
C LEU A 537 -20.28 7.82 -0.82
N ALA A 538 -19.49 7.82 -1.89
CA ALA A 538 -19.40 6.70 -2.83
C ALA A 538 -18.93 5.41 -2.13
N TYR A 539 -18.01 5.50 -1.18
CA TYR A 539 -17.56 4.37 -0.36
C TYR A 539 -18.70 3.75 0.46
N ILE A 540 -19.56 4.58 1.06
CA ILE A 540 -20.74 4.13 1.82
C ILE A 540 -21.79 3.52 0.88
N LEU A 541 -22.11 4.19 -0.22
CA LEU A 541 -23.12 3.74 -1.19
C LEU A 541 -22.72 2.44 -1.89
N ARG A 542 -21.41 2.20 -2.07
CA ARG A 542 -20.88 0.92 -2.59
C ARG A 542 -20.63 -0.12 -1.50
N SER A 543 -20.86 0.19 -0.21
CA SER A 543 -20.70 -0.75 0.90
C SER A 543 -22.05 -1.34 1.34
N GLY A 544 -22.20 -2.66 1.25
CA GLY A 544 -23.41 -3.37 1.67
C GLY A 544 -23.86 -4.42 0.66
N ASN A 545 -24.96 -5.11 0.98
CA ASN A 545 -25.52 -6.20 0.17
C ASN A 545 -26.36 -5.71 -1.03
N LEU A 546 -26.82 -4.46 -1.01
CA LEU A 546 -27.58 -3.82 -2.09
C LEU A 546 -26.71 -2.69 -2.64
N THR A 547 -25.99 -2.98 -3.72
CA THR A 547 -25.18 -1.97 -4.41
C THR A 547 -26.06 -1.25 -5.43
N PHE A 548 -26.32 0.04 -5.20
CA PHE A 548 -27.12 0.86 -6.12
C PHE A 548 -26.33 1.29 -7.37
N ILE A 549 -25.00 1.14 -7.35
CA ILE A 549 -24.08 1.59 -8.41
C ILE A 549 -23.44 0.35 -9.06
N LYS A 550 -23.76 0.12 -10.34
CA LYS A 550 -23.15 -0.97 -11.13
C LYS A 550 -21.66 -0.68 -11.40
N PRO A 551 -20.78 -1.70 -11.39
CA PRO A 551 -19.42 -1.58 -11.90
C PRO A 551 -19.44 -1.21 -13.39
N SER A 552 -18.44 -0.45 -13.85
CA SER A 552 -18.23 -0.23 -15.28
C SER A 552 -17.65 -1.49 -15.94
N ASP A 553 -17.81 -1.62 -17.27
CA ASP A 553 -17.28 -2.76 -18.02
C ASP A 553 -15.74 -2.87 -17.90
N PHE A 554 -15.05 -1.73 -17.83
CA PHE A 554 -13.61 -1.70 -17.55
C PHE A 554 -13.27 -2.25 -16.16
N GLU A 555 -14.05 -1.91 -15.14
CA GLU A 555 -13.86 -2.45 -13.79
C GLU A 555 -14.07 -3.97 -13.76
N GLU A 556 -15.06 -4.49 -14.49
CA GLU A 556 -15.33 -5.92 -14.55
C GLU A 556 -14.22 -6.69 -15.31
N ASN A 557 -13.74 -6.17 -16.44
CA ASN A 557 -12.62 -6.78 -17.17
C ASN A 557 -11.32 -6.77 -16.34
N PHE A 558 -11.03 -5.66 -15.65
CA PHE A 558 -9.88 -5.59 -14.75
C PHE A 558 -9.99 -6.57 -13.59
N ARG A 559 -11.20 -6.80 -13.07
CA ARG A 559 -11.45 -7.82 -12.04
C ARG A 559 -11.20 -9.23 -12.56
N ILE A 560 -11.65 -9.56 -13.77
CA ILE A 560 -11.42 -10.87 -14.40
C ILE A 560 -9.92 -11.10 -14.61
N MET A 561 -9.20 -10.10 -15.15
CA MET A 561 -7.75 -10.16 -15.31
C MET A 561 -7.03 -10.44 -13.97
N LEU A 562 -7.45 -9.76 -12.90
CA LEU A 562 -6.87 -10.02 -11.57
C LEU A 562 -7.19 -11.42 -11.06
N GLU A 563 -8.35 -11.99 -11.38
CA GLU A 563 -8.75 -13.35 -10.98
C GLU A 563 -7.98 -14.43 -11.76
N GLU A 564 -7.64 -14.18 -13.03
CA GLU A 564 -6.82 -15.09 -13.85
C GLU A 564 -5.35 -15.10 -13.38
N ILE A 565 -4.79 -13.94 -13.04
CA ILE A 565 -3.41 -13.80 -12.58
C ILE A 565 -3.28 -14.22 -11.10
N LEU A 566 -4.27 -13.88 -10.27
CA LEU A 566 -4.24 -14.09 -8.82
C LEU A 566 -5.38 -15.03 -8.41
N ILE A 567 -5.02 -16.15 -7.77
CA ILE A 567 -5.97 -17.14 -7.21
C ILE A 567 -7.07 -16.48 -6.36
N ALA A 568 -6.74 -15.41 -5.64
CA ALA A 568 -7.68 -14.65 -4.85
C ALA A 568 -7.55 -13.16 -5.11
N ARG A 569 -8.60 -12.56 -5.68
CA ARG A 569 -8.65 -11.14 -6.01
C ARG A 569 -8.60 -10.26 -4.75
N PRO A 570 -7.64 -9.32 -4.64
CA PRO A 570 -7.61 -8.38 -3.53
C PRO A 570 -8.76 -7.37 -3.60
N ARG A 571 -9.10 -6.74 -2.48
CA ARG A 571 -10.10 -5.67 -2.47
C ARG A 571 -9.47 -4.38 -3.01
N ASN A 572 -10.10 -3.76 -4.01
CA ASN A 572 -9.65 -2.49 -4.62
C ASN A 572 -9.30 -1.41 -3.59
N LYS A 573 -10.03 -1.35 -2.47
CA LYS A 573 -9.84 -0.37 -1.41
C LYS A 573 -8.52 -0.53 -0.65
N GLU A 574 -7.99 -1.76 -0.57
CA GLU A 574 -6.73 -2.06 0.12
C GLU A 574 -5.53 -1.63 -0.74
N PHE A 575 -5.45 -2.13 -1.97
CA PHE A 575 -4.26 -1.96 -2.81
C PHE A 575 -4.24 -0.68 -3.66
N LEU A 576 -5.39 -0.07 -4.00
CA LEU A 576 -5.41 1.19 -4.76
C LEU A 576 -5.41 2.43 -3.86
N ILE A 577 -5.99 2.33 -2.65
CA ILE A 577 -6.24 3.48 -1.78
C ILE A 577 -5.46 3.34 -0.47
N GLY A 578 -5.78 2.31 0.34
CA GLY A 578 -5.28 2.18 1.70
C GLY A 578 -3.75 2.16 1.81
N TYR A 579 -3.10 1.13 1.26
CA TYR A 579 -1.65 0.97 1.38
C TYR A 579 -0.84 2.02 0.59
N PRO A 580 -1.20 2.40 -0.66
CA PRO A 580 -0.48 3.45 -1.36
C PRO A 580 -0.47 4.79 -0.62
N THR A 581 -1.57 5.14 0.05
CA THR A 581 -1.67 6.39 0.81
C THR A 581 -0.67 6.47 1.97
N VAL A 582 -0.24 5.33 2.52
CA VAL A 582 0.79 5.30 3.60
C VAL A 582 2.10 5.93 3.13
N PHE A 583 2.51 5.71 1.88
CA PHE A 583 3.75 6.30 1.35
C PHE A 583 3.65 7.82 1.25
N VAL A 584 2.55 8.33 0.72
CA VAL A 584 2.29 9.77 0.60
C VAL A 584 2.19 10.41 1.98
N PHE A 585 1.53 9.74 2.93
CA PHE A 585 1.43 10.17 4.32
C PHE A 585 2.82 10.30 4.97
N LEU A 586 3.65 9.25 4.90
CA LEU A 586 5.00 9.27 5.48
C LEU A 586 5.90 10.31 4.81
N PHE A 587 5.80 10.46 3.48
CA PHE A 587 6.53 11.46 2.72
C PHE A 587 6.22 12.90 3.18
N LEU A 588 4.93 13.22 3.37
CA LEU A 588 4.51 14.56 3.83
C LEU A 588 4.81 14.77 5.32
N TYR A 589 4.65 13.74 6.15
CA TYR A 589 4.96 13.79 7.58
C TYR A 589 6.44 14.13 7.83
N LEU A 590 7.36 13.42 7.17
CA LEU A 590 8.80 13.65 7.33
C LEU A 590 9.25 15.05 6.89
N ARG A 591 8.49 15.68 5.98
CA ARG A 591 8.73 17.05 5.52
C ARG A 591 7.94 18.11 6.29
N LYS A 592 7.33 17.73 7.42
CA LYS A 592 6.56 18.62 8.31
C LYS A 592 5.37 19.32 7.64
N SER A 593 4.81 18.73 6.59
CA SER A 593 3.60 19.24 5.92
C SER A 593 2.37 18.55 6.52
N TYR A 594 1.76 19.18 7.52
CA TYR A 594 0.69 18.56 8.31
C TYR A 594 -0.73 18.83 7.80
N ALA A 595 -0.91 19.69 6.80
CA ALA A 595 -2.24 20.20 6.39
C ALA A 595 -3.19 19.11 5.86
N ILE A 596 -2.67 18.16 5.08
CA ILE A 596 -3.48 17.14 4.40
C ILE A 596 -3.45 15.79 5.15
N LEU A 597 -2.57 15.63 6.15
CA LEU A 597 -2.38 14.36 6.86
C LEU A 597 -3.66 13.77 7.46
N PRO A 598 -4.59 14.54 8.08
CA PRO A 598 -5.83 13.97 8.61
C PRO A 598 -6.70 13.30 7.55
N ILE A 599 -6.70 13.84 6.33
CA ILE A 599 -7.46 13.30 5.20
C ILE A 599 -6.80 12.01 4.69
N LEU A 600 -5.46 11.96 4.63
CA LEU A 600 -4.74 10.74 4.25
C LEU A 600 -4.97 9.60 5.25
N VAL A 601 -5.10 9.90 6.54
CA VAL A 601 -5.43 8.89 7.56
C VAL A 601 -6.80 8.24 7.30
N VAL A 602 -7.79 8.98 6.79
CA VAL A 602 -9.09 8.43 6.40
C VAL A 602 -8.94 7.35 5.32
N PHE A 603 -8.13 7.63 4.28
CA PHE A 603 -7.89 6.67 3.21
C PHE A 603 -7.11 5.44 3.68
N ILE A 604 -6.12 5.60 4.57
CA ILE A 604 -5.42 4.48 5.20
C ILE A 604 -6.41 3.63 6.02
N GLN A 605 -7.32 4.28 6.76
CA GLN A 605 -8.31 3.61 7.59
C GLN A 605 -9.34 2.83 6.76
N MET A 606 -9.71 3.32 5.57
CA MET A 606 -10.57 2.57 4.64
C MET A 606 -9.95 1.21 4.26
N GLY A 607 -8.63 1.15 4.09
CA GLY A 607 -7.91 -0.10 3.87
C GLY A 607 -8.06 -1.06 5.06
N GLN A 608 -7.95 -0.56 6.29
CA GLN A 608 -8.07 -1.39 7.50
C GLN A 608 -9.46 -1.94 7.75
N VAL A 609 -10.47 -1.11 7.54
CA VAL A 609 -11.86 -1.55 7.58
C VAL A 609 -12.10 -2.63 6.52
N SER A 610 -11.49 -2.52 5.33
CA SER A 610 -11.59 -3.55 4.29
C SER A 610 -10.97 -4.88 4.71
N VAL A 611 -9.82 -4.87 5.41
CA VAL A 611 -9.18 -6.09 5.94
C VAL A 611 -10.11 -6.83 6.91
N ILE A 612 -10.69 -6.11 7.87
CA ILE A 612 -11.65 -6.72 8.82
C ILE A 612 -12.91 -7.18 8.09
N ASN A 613 -13.44 -6.38 7.17
CA ASN A 613 -14.62 -6.75 6.40
C ASN A 613 -14.39 -8.01 5.55
N SER A 614 -13.20 -8.20 4.99
CA SER A 614 -12.83 -9.42 4.27
C SER A 614 -12.94 -10.66 5.18
N MET A 615 -12.66 -10.53 6.48
CA MET A 615 -12.84 -11.58 7.48
C MET A 615 -14.31 -11.74 7.93
N CYS A 616 -15.13 -10.68 7.86
CA CYS A 616 -16.56 -10.74 8.16
C CYS A 616 -17.40 -11.42 7.07
N HIS A 617 -16.83 -11.75 5.91
CA HIS A 617 -17.50 -12.56 4.89
C HIS A 617 -17.37 -14.05 5.22
N PHE A 618 -18.16 -14.53 6.18
CA PHE A 618 -18.01 -15.89 6.74
C PHE A 618 -18.24 -17.03 5.73
N HIS A 619 -19.00 -16.79 4.67
CA HIS A 619 -19.22 -17.75 3.58
C HIS A 619 -17.99 -17.93 2.66
N THR A 620 -17.06 -16.97 2.62
CA THR A 620 -15.82 -17.11 1.82
C THR A 620 -14.80 -17.95 2.57
N PRO A 621 -14.12 -18.92 1.92
CA PRO A 621 -13.15 -19.77 2.61
C PRO A 621 -12.07 -18.97 3.35
N PHE A 622 -11.73 -19.40 4.56
CA PHE A 622 -10.87 -18.62 5.45
C PHE A 622 -9.47 -18.37 4.85
N LEU A 623 -8.86 -19.43 4.29
CA LEU A 623 -7.54 -19.32 3.66
C LEU A 623 -7.56 -18.40 2.42
N LEU A 624 -8.66 -18.40 1.68
CA LEU A 624 -8.85 -17.53 0.53
C LEU A 624 -8.95 -16.07 0.96
N SER A 625 -9.65 -15.77 2.06
CA SER A 625 -9.67 -14.41 2.64
C SER A 625 -8.30 -13.94 3.13
N CYS A 626 -7.49 -14.82 3.75
CA CYS A 626 -6.10 -14.51 4.09
C CYS A 626 -5.27 -14.18 2.85
N LEU A 627 -5.42 -14.96 1.78
CA LEU A 627 -4.71 -14.73 0.51
C LEU A 627 -5.11 -13.41 -0.14
N ARG A 628 -6.39 -13.01 -0.08
CA ARG A 628 -6.86 -11.70 -0.56
C ARG A 628 -6.17 -10.55 0.16
N ILE A 629 -6.05 -10.62 1.49
CA ILE A 629 -5.39 -9.59 2.30
C ILE A 629 -3.90 -9.53 1.98
N PHE A 630 -3.25 -10.69 1.82
CA PHE A 630 -1.85 -10.75 1.40
C PHE A 630 -1.65 -10.12 0.02
N ASN A 631 -2.49 -10.46 -0.95
CA ASN A 631 -2.46 -9.88 -2.30
C ASN A 631 -2.72 -8.37 -2.28
N GLY A 632 -3.63 -7.92 -1.41
CA GLY A 632 -3.89 -6.49 -1.23
C GLY A 632 -2.67 -5.74 -0.71
N LEU A 633 -1.92 -6.35 0.21
CA LEU A 633 -0.74 -5.77 0.82
C LEU A 633 0.39 -5.57 -0.19
N TRP A 634 0.88 -6.63 -0.84
CA TRP A 634 2.10 -6.51 -1.66
C TRP A 634 1.86 -5.66 -2.92
N ILE A 635 0.69 -5.80 -3.56
CA ILE A 635 0.31 -4.95 -4.71
C ILE A 635 0.17 -3.50 -4.27
N GLY A 636 -0.45 -3.26 -3.11
CA GLY A 636 -0.60 -1.92 -2.56
C GLY A 636 0.73 -1.26 -2.21
N LEU A 637 1.69 -2.02 -1.70
CA LEU A 637 3.05 -1.53 -1.45
C LEU A 637 3.79 -1.19 -2.76
N LEU A 638 3.63 -2.00 -3.81
CA LEU A 638 4.21 -1.75 -5.13
C LEU A 638 3.65 -0.46 -5.76
N ILE A 639 2.32 -0.30 -5.77
CA ILE A 639 1.66 0.90 -6.29
C ILE A 639 2.05 2.14 -5.47
N GLY A 640 2.12 2.00 -4.14
CA GLY A 640 2.57 3.07 -3.26
C GLY A 640 4.00 3.52 -3.53
N PHE A 641 4.91 2.58 -3.81
CA PHE A 641 6.28 2.89 -4.19
C PHE A 641 6.36 3.62 -5.53
N VAL A 642 5.60 3.18 -6.54
CA VAL A 642 5.50 3.87 -7.84
C VAL A 642 4.94 5.28 -7.68
N ALA A 643 3.87 5.44 -6.88
CA ALA A 643 3.28 6.75 -6.59
C ALA A 643 4.27 7.70 -5.89
N LEU A 644 5.11 7.19 -4.98
CA LEU A 644 6.18 7.96 -4.35
C LEU A 644 7.21 8.44 -5.38
N ILE A 645 7.66 7.57 -6.29
CA ILE A 645 8.60 7.93 -7.36
C ILE A 645 8.00 9.02 -8.26
N ILE A 646 6.75 8.86 -8.69
CA ILE A 646 6.05 9.85 -9.53
C ILE A 646 5.96 11.19 -8.79
N THR A 647 5.58 11.18 -7.51
CA THR A 647 5.47 12.42 -6.70
C THR A 647 6.82 13.12 -6.55
N LEU A 648 7.89 12.35 -6.34
CA LEU A 648 9.27 12.88 -6.31
C LEU A 648 9.67 13.47 -7.66
N PHE A 649 9.36 12.77 -8.75
CA PHE A 649 9.68 13.22 -10.11
C PHE A 649 8.94 14.51 -10.48
N ILE A 650 7.62 14.58 -10.24
CA ILE A 650 6.82 15.79 -10.49
C ILE A 650 7.37 16.98 -9.70
N ARG A 651 7.74 16.77 -8.43
CA ARG A 651 8.33 17.83 -7.60
C ARG A 651 9.69 18.30 -8.12
N LEU A 652 10.56 17.37 -8.51
CA LEU A 652 11.87 17.68 -9.07
C LEU A 652 11.71 18.47 -10.38
N PHE A 653 10.77 18.05 -11.23
CA PHE A 653 10.45 18.73 -12.48
C PHE A 653 9.93 20.15 -12.25
N TYR A 654 8.99 20.35 -11.31
CA TYR A 654 8.49 21.68 -10.95
C TYR A 654 9.61 22.61 -10.45
N LYS A 655 10.58 22.07 -9.72
CA LYS A 655 11.73 22.84 -9.21
C LYS A 655 12.78 23.16 -10.27
N PHE A 656 12.89 22.34 -11.31
CA PHE A 656 13.86 22.54 -12.38
C PHE A 656 13.60 23.84 -13.17
N GLY A 657 12.33 24.26 -13.28
CA GLY A 657 11.94 25.51 -13.94
C GLY A 657 11.50 26.65 -13.01
N ALA A 658 11.65 26.49 -11.69
CA ALA A 658 11.25 27.53 -10.73
C ALA A 658 12.33 28.62 -10.59
N GLU A 659 11.91 29.84 -10.23
CA GLU A 659 12.83 30.92 -9.90
C GLU A 659 13.82 30.51 -8.80
N LYS A 660 15.08 30.86 -9.01
CA LYS A 660 16.17 30.58 -8.08
C LYS A 660 16.02 31.42 -6.84
N ARG A 661 16.30 30.82 -5.68
CA ARG A 661 16.34 31.52 -4.40
C ARG A 661 17.71 32.16 -4.22
N ASP A 662 17.78 33.32 -3.56
CA ASP A 662 19.04 33.96 -3.16
C ASP A 662 19.78 33.10 -2.12
N ARG A 663 20.45 32.08 -2.65
CA ARG A 663 21.13 31.03 -1.91
C ARG A 663 22.47 30.72 -2.55
N LEU A 664 23.47 30.66 -1.68
CA LEU A 664 24.80 30.15 -1.96
C LEU A 664 24.89 28.72 -1.45
N PHE A 665 25.19 27.77 -2.33
CA PHE A 665 25.48 26.40 -1.95
C PHE A 665 26.97 26.11 -2.06
N LEU A 666 27.63 25.88 -0.92
CA LEU A 666 29.05 25.55 -0.83
C LEU A 666 29.23 24.04 -0.94
N ILE A 667 30.09 23.64 -1.88
CA ILE A 667 30.47 22.25 -2.09
C ILE A 667 31.99 22.09 -2.01
N GLY A 668 32.45 21.07 -1.27
CA GLY A 668 33.87 20.80 -1.05
C GLY A 668 34.04 19.74 0.02
N TYR A 669 35.26 19.33 0.34
CA TYR A 669 35.56 18.23 1.27
C TYR A 669 35.37 18.61 2.75
N PHE A 670 34.18 19.09 3.10
CA PHE A 670 33.85 19.62 4.43
C PHE A 670 33.22 18.56 5.35
N GLY A 671 33.55 18.63 6.64
CA GLY A 671 33.06 17.76 7.71
C GLY A 671 33.83 16.47 7.92
N TYR A 672 34.95 16.27 7.20
CA TYR A 672 35.82 15.10 7.36
C TYR A 672 36.96 15.31 8.35
N GLY A 673 36.97 16.45 9.07
CA GLY A 673 37.98 16.75 10.10
C GLY A 673 39.29 17.34 9.58
N ASN A 674 39.39 17.69 8.29
CA ASN A 674 40.56 18.37 7.74
C ASN A 674 40.52 19.87 8.08
N GLY A 675 41.27 20.29 9.10
CA GLY A 675 41.30 21.67 9.58
C GLY A 675 41.63 22.71 8.51
N GLY A 676 42.38 22.35 7.46
CA GLY A 676 42.62 23.27 6.34
C GLY A 676 41.36 23.58 5.54
N ASP A 677 40.64 22.53 5.11
CA ASP A 677 39.39 22.69 4.35
C ASP A 677 38.28 23.33 5.21
N GLU A 678 38.26 23.04 6.52
CA GLU A 678 37.32 23.67 7.46
C GLU A 678 37.52 25.19 7.55
N ILE A 679 38.76 25.67 7.73
CA ILE A 679 39.05 27.12 7.76
C ILE A 679 38.73 27.76 6.41
N LEU A 680 39.02 27.07 5.31
CA LEU A 680 38.84 27.58 3.94
C LEU A 680 37.37 27.93 3.66
N TRP A 681 36.44 26.99 3.89
CA TRP A 681 35.02 27.25 3.63
C TRP A 681 34.43 28.25 4.62
N GLN A 682 34.87 28.24 5.88
CA GLN A 682 34.43 29.21 6.89
C GLN A 682 34.86 30.63 6.50
N THR A 683 36.12 30.80 6.10
CA THR A 683 36.67 32.09 5.63
C THR A 683 35.86 32.63 4.45
N PHE A 684 35.59 31.78 3.46
CA PHE A 684 34.79 32.16 2.30
C PHE A 684 33.33 32.47 2.67
N ALA A 685 32.69 31.63 3.50
CA ALA A 685 31.31 31.82 3.92
C ALA A 685 31.12 33.11 4.74
N GLU A 686 32.06 33.42 5.64
CA GLU A 686 32.04 34.64 6.43
C GLU A 686 32.21 35.87 5.57
N ARG A 687 33.21 35.87 4.69
CA ARG A 687 33.44 36.99 3.78
C ARG A 687 32.23 37.22 2.86
N PHE A 688 31.71 36.15 2.28
CA PHE A 688 30.52 36.22 1.42
C PHE A 688 29.29 36.72 2.17
N ALA A 689 29.08 36.28 3.41
CA ALA A 689 27.96 36.74 4.24
C ALA A 689 28.06 38.23 4.60
N THR A 690 29.28 38.78 4.72
CA THR A 690 29.50 40.23 4.92
C THR A 690 29.10 41.03 3.68
N ASP A 691 29.49 40.56 2.50
CA ASP A 691 29.25 41.29 1.24
C ASP A 691 27.82 41.10 0.71
N PHE A 692 27.19 39.96 1.00
CA PHE A 692 25.82 39.61 0.57
C PHE A 692 24.93 39.17 1.75
N PRO A 693 24.56 40.08 2.68
CA PRO A 693 23.88 39.74 3.94
C PRO A 693 22.49 39.11 3.77
N HIS A 694 21.83 39.33 2.63
CA HIS A 694 20.50 38.75 2.34
C HIS A 694 20.55 37.33 1.75
N THR A 695 21.74 36.82 1.42
CA THR A 695 21.89 35.49 0.79
C THR A 695 21.98 34.39 1.84
N GLN A 696 21.12 33.38 1.75
CA GLN A 696 21.19 32.20 2.62
C GLN A 696 22.34 31.28 2.20
N ILE A 697 23.23 30.92 3.13
CA ILE A 697 24.36 30.03 2.86
C ILE A 697 24.03 28.61 3.33
N SER A 698 24.14 27.66 2.40
CA SER A 698 24.02 26.22 2.65
C SER A 698 25.35 25.53 2.35
N VAL A 699 25.76 24.56 3.17
CA VAL A 699 27.07 23.89 3.04
C VAL A 699 26.88 22.38 2.96
N LEU A 700 27.46 21.74 1.94
CA LEU A 700 27.49 20.30 1.82
C LEU A 700 28.50 19.71 2.82
N TYR A 701 28.01 19.02 3.84
CA TYR A 701 28.80 18.58 4.99
C TYR A 701 28.71 17.06 5.23
N SER A 702 29.77 16.48 5.78
CA SER A 702 29.82 15.06 6.16
C SER A 702 28.85 14.73 7.29
N ASP A 703 28.32 13.50 7.28
CA ASP A 703 27.32 13.04 8.25
C ASP A 703 27.84 12.88 9.69
N ALA A 704 29.16 12.71 9.86
CA ALA A 704 29.79 12.40 11.16
C ALA A 704 29.81 13.56 12.16
N ASN A 705 29.96 14.81 11.67
CA ASN A 705 30.29 15.97 12.51
C ASN A 705 29.24 17.11 12.45
N VAL A 706 28.02 16.83 11.98
CA VAL A 706 26.97 17.84 11.74
C VAL A 706 26.55 18.61 13.01
N ASN A 707 26.80 18.07 14.21
CA ASN A 707 26.28 18.64 15.46
C ASN A 707 27.19 19.72 16.10
N GLN A 708 28.34 20.06 15.52
CA GLN A 708 29.29 21.03 16.10
C GLN A 708 29.06 22.50 15.68
N TYR A 709 28.31 22.77 14.60
CA TYR A 709 28.16 24.11 14.02
C TYR A 709 26.69 24.46 13.78
N ASP A 710 25.93 24.82 14.82
CA ASP A 710 24.45 24.80 14.76
C ASP A 710 23.73 26.16 14.64
N HIS A 711 24.41 27.30 14.43
CA HIS A 711 23.70 28.59 14.55
C HIS A 711 23.78 29.58 13.38
N LYS A 712 24.73 29.45 12.44
CA LYS A 712 24.91 30.47 11.37
C LYS A 712 24.59 29.98 9.94
N TYR A 713 24.84 28.71 9.60
CA TYR A 713 24.72 28.19 8.23
C TYR A 713 23.87 26.92 8.16
N LYS A 714 23.22 26.67 7.01
CA LYS A 714 22.43 25.45 6.80
C LYS A 714 23.31 24.29 6.32
N LEU A 715 23.54 23.29 7.18
CA LEU A 715 24.30 22.09 6.81
C LEU A 715 23.43 21.08 6.05
N VAL A 716 23.81 20.76 4.81
CA VAL A 716 23.18 19.75 3.95
C VAL A 716 24.00 18.47 4.00
N ARG A 717 23.38 17.38 4.44
CA ARG A 717 24.03 16.08 4.60
C ARG A 717 24.26 15.39 3.26
N ARG A 718 25.49 14.91 3.04
CA ARG A 718 25.87 14.15 1.84
C ARG A 718 25.04 12.88 1.63
N SER A 719 24.67 12.17 2.69
CA SER A 719 23.82 10.98 2.61
C SER A 719 22.39 11.27 2.11
N ASN A 720 21.89 12.49 2.25
CA ASN A 720 20.54 12.84 1.85
C ASN A 720 20.50 13.38 0.41
N LEU A 721 20.55 12.47 -0.55
CA LEU A 721 20.57 12.79 -1.99
C LEU A 721 19.42 13.72 -2.42
N LEU A 722 18.22 13.56 -1.83
CA LEU A 722 17.08 14.41 -2.15
C LEU A 722 17.29 15.86 -1.70
N ASP A 723 17.86 16.09 -0.52
CA ASP A 723 18.15 17.44 -0.05
C ASP A 723 19.27 18.08 -0.87
N VAL A 724 20.29 17.30 -1.27
CA VAL A 724 21.37 17.77 -2.14
C VAL A 724 20.81 18.19 -3.50
N ILE A 725 20.03 17.34 -4.17
CA ILE A 725 19.42 17.69 -5.46
C ILE A 725 18.47 18.87 -5.31
N GLU A 726 17.68 18.92 -4.24
CA GLU A 726 16.77 20.03 -4.00
C GLU A 726 17.50 21.37 -3.80
N GLU A 727 18.65 21.36 -3.12
CA GLU A 727 19.50 22.55 -2.98
C GLU A 727 20.14 22.92 -4.33
N LEU A 728 20.67 21.95 -5.09
CA LEU A 728 21.24 22.18 -6.44
C LEU A 728 20.23 22.76 -7.43
N LEU A 729 18.95 22.35 -7.33
CA LEU A 729 17.90 22.84 -8.21
C LEU A 729 17.37 24.22 -7.80
N THR A 730 17.57 24.65 -6.55
CA THR A 730 17.00 25.91 -6.04
C THR A 730 18.02 26.99 -5.75
N CYS A 731 19.31 26.66 -5.64
CA CYS A 731 20.37 27.64 -5.40
C CYS A 731 20.57 28.54 -6.63
N LYS A 732 20.84 29.82 -6.34
CA LYS A 732 21.21 30.81 -7.35
C LYS A 732 22.71 30.78 -7.63
N ILE A 733 23.51 30.47 -6.61
CA ILE A 733 24.97 30.39 -6.71
C ILE A 733 25.43 29.04 -6.13
N ILE A 734 26.32 28.37 -6.86
CA ILE A 734 27.12 27.26 -6.35
C ILE A 734 28.58 27.70 -6.32
N ALA A 735 29.25 27.51 -5.19
CA ALA A 735 30.66 27.81 -5.07
C ALA A 735 31.46 26.62 -4.52
N VAL A 736 32.63 26.43 -5.10
CA VAL A 736 33.66 25.52 -4.59
C VAL A 736 34.79 26.41 -4.10
N PRO A 737 34.84 26.78 -2.81
CA PRO A 737 35.88 27.68 -2.32
C PRO A 737 37.21 26.92 -2.26
N GLY A 738 38.07 27.15 -3.26
CA GLY A 738 39.43 26.63 -3.37
C GLY A 738 39.62 25.13 -3.09
N GLY A 739 40.84 24.80 -2.65
CA GLY A 739 41.22 23.44 -2.27
C GLY A 739 41.61 22.54 -3.44
N GLY A 740 41.86 21.26 -3.14
CA GLY A 740 42.31 20.26 -4.12
C GLY A 740 41.24 19.24 -4.49
N VAL A 741 39.97 19.65 -4.54
CA VAL A 741 38.82 18.75 -4.74
C VAL A 741 38.80 18.15 -6.15
N PHE A 742 39.31 18.89 -7.14
CA PHE A 742 39.35 18.50 -8.54
C PHE A 742 40.65 17.77 -8.89
N GLN A 743 40.75 16.53 -8.45
CA GLN A 743 41.86 15.62 -8.76
C GLN A 743 41.35 14.19 -8.94
N SER A 744 42.13 13.31 -9.58
CA SER A 744 41.78 11.88 -9.74
C SER A 744 42.84 10.92 -9.19
N SER A 745 43.88 11.43 -8.54
CA SER A 745 44.87 10.62 -7.83
C SER A 745 44.30 9.88 -6.62
N THR A 746 43.42 10.53 -5.84
CA THR A 746 42.82 9.91 -4.65
C THR A 746 41.62 9.02 -4.96
N SER A 747 40.70 9.47 -5.82
CA SER A 747 39.52 8.69 -6.21
C SER A 747 38.81 9.23 -7.44
N LEU A 748 38.65 8.40 -8.48
CA LEU A 748 37.81 8.70 -9.64
C LEU A 748 36.33 8.88 -9.27
N LYS A 749 35.84 8.18 -8.23
CA LYS A 749 34.45 8.32 -7.75
C LYS A 749 34.20 9.70 -7.14
N SER A 750 35.19 10.25 -6.44
CA SER A 750 35.12 11.62 -5.89
C SER A 750 34.99 12.65 -7.00
N LEU A 751 35.84 12.56 -8.02
CA LEU A 751 35.77 13.44 -9.19
C LEU A 751 34.41 13.37 -9.89
N ALA A 752 33.90 12.15 -10.16
CA ALA A 752 32.60 11.95 -10.78
C ALA A 752 31.45 12.55 -9.94
N TYR A 753 31.53 12.46 -8.61
CA TYR A 753 30.54 13.04 -7.70
C TYR A 753 30.50 14.57 -7.79
N TYR A 754 31.65 15.26 -7.69
CA TYR A 754 31.66 16.73 -7.78
C TYR A 754 31.30 17.24 -9.18
N LEU A 755 31.68 16.52 -10.23
CA LEU A 755 31.24 16.83 -11.60
C LEU A 755 29.73 16.69 -11.76
N PHE A 756 29.12 15.67 -11.15
CA PHE A 756 27.66 15.52 -11.13
C PHE A 756 26.98 16.71 -10.43
N LEU A 757 27.50 17.15 -9.28
CA LEU A 757 26.96 18.32 -8.56
C LEU A 757 27.04 19.59 -9.41
N LEU A 758 28.22 19.88 -9.99
CA LEU A 758 28.44 21.05 -10.85
C LEU A 758 27.55 21.02 -12.09
N SER A 759 27.55 19.91 -12.82
CA SER A 759 26.76 19.75 -14.05
C SER A 759 25.27 19.95 -13.77
N THR A 760 24.77 19.40 -12.66
CA THR A 760 23.36 19.52 -12.26
C THR A 760 23.00 20.96 -11.89
N ALA A 761 23.87 21.66 -11.15
CA ALA A 761 23.68 23.07 -10.82
C ALA A 761 23.74 23.97 -12.06
N ARG A 762 24.64 23.70 -13.00
CA ARG A 762 24.74 24.43 -14.27
C ARG A 762 23.50 24.26 -15.12
N LEU A 763 23.06 23.02 -15.32
CA LEU A 763 21.86 22.70 -16.10
C LEU A 763 20.60 23.28 -15.45
N SER A 764 20.60 23.46 -14.13
CA SER A 764 19.53 24.14 -13.43
C SER A 764 19.61 25.67 -13.53
N GLY A 765 20.68 26.25 -14.10
CA GLY A 765 20.85 27.70 -14.29
C GLY A 765 21.55 28.44 -13.14
N ALA A 766 22.15 27.73 -12.19
CA ALA A 766 22.91 28.36 -11.11
C ALA A 766 24.20 29.03 -11.63
N PHE A 767 24.64 30.11 -10.96
CA PHE A 767 25.95 30.71 -11.17
C PHE A 767 27.03 29.80 -10.58
N ILE A 768 28.00 29.37 -11.39
CA ILE A 768 29.12 28.54 -10.93
C ILE A 768 30.33 29.40 -10.64
N ALA A 769 30.74 29.45 -9.36
CA ALA A 769 31.93 30.13 -8.89
C ALA A 769 32.99 29.11 -8.43
N LEU A 770 34.17 29.13 -9.06
CA LEU A 770 35.31 28.26 -8.75
C LEU A 770 36.54 29.10 -8.38
N PRO A 771 36.54 29.84 -7.26
CA PRO A 771 37.68 30.65 -6.84
C PRO A 771 38.84 29.77 -6.33
N SER A 772 40.07 30.15 -6.65
CA SER A 772 41.33 29.60 -6.15
C SER A 772 41.46 28.07 -6.20
N GLN A 773 41.09 27.44 -7.31
CA GLN A 773 41.14 25.98 -7.46
C GLN A 773 42.57 25.44 -7.57
N GLY A 774 42.82 24.32 -6.88
CA GLY A 774 43.93 23.42 -7.18
C GLY A 774 43.47 22.33 -8.15
N LEU A 775 44.10 22.26 -9.33
CA LEU A 775 43.75 21.31 -10.38
C LEU A 775 44.77 20.17 -10.48
N GLY A 776 44.26 18.94 -10.51
CA GLY A 776 45.09 17.75 -10.63
C GLY A 776 45.77 17.33 -9.31
N PRO A 777 46.63 16.30 -9.35
CA PRO A 777 47.03 15.54 -10.54
C PRO A 777 45.93 14.61 -11.09
N TRP A 778 46.04 14.26 -12.37
CA TRP A 778 45.06 13.46 -13.11
C TRP A 778 45.52 12.02 -13.36
N ASN A 779 44.56 11.09 -13.39
CA ASN A 779 44.78 9.69 -13.75
C ASN A 779 44.07 9.39 -15.08
N ASP A 780 44.84 9.42 -16.16
CA ASP A 780 44.41 9.26 -17.55
C ASP A 780 44.46 7.79 -18.05
N LYS A 781 44.88 6.87 -17.18
CA LYS A 781 45.06 5.44 -17.51
C LYS A 781 43.76 4.72 -17.87
N THR A 782 42.60 5.23 -17.44
CA THR A 782 41.30 4.59 -17.66
C THR A 782 40.42 5.38 -18.64
N LYS A 783 39.57 4.67 -19.41
CA LYS A 783 38.58 5.30 -20.31
C LYS A 783 37.62 6.22 -19.55
N ILE A 784 37.22 5.84 -18.33
CA ILE A 784 36.37 6.63 -17.44
C ILE A 784 37.10 7.90 -16.99
N GLY A 785 38.36 7.80 -16.59
CA GLY A 785 39.19 8.96 -16.23
C GLY A 785 39.28 9.98 -17.37
N ARG A 786 39.53 9.53 -18.59
CA ARG A 786 39.54 10.40 -19.78
C ARG A 786 38.20 11.08 -20.04
N LEU A 787 37.08 10.36 -19.86
CA LEU A 787 35.74 10.95 -19.99
C LEU A 787 35.50 12.03 -18.91
N LEU A 788 35.81 11.74 -17.65
CA LEU A 788 35.66 12.71 -16.55
C LEU A 788 36.51 13.96 -16.75
N MET A 789 37.73 13.82 -17.28
CA MET A 789 38.57 14.98 -17.63
C MET A 789 37.96 15.83 -18.75
N LYS A 790 37.36 15.22 -19.78
CA LYS A 790 36.63 15.97 -20.82
C LYS A 790 35.43 16.74 -20.24
N VAL A 791 34.66 16.08 -19.36
CA VAL A 791 33.55 16.73 -18.66
C VAL A 791 34.06 17.87 -17.77
N MET A 792 35.17 17.66 -17.06
CA MET A 792 35.81 18.72 -16.27
C MET A 792 36.23 19.90 -17.15
N GLY A 793 36.94 19.67 -18.25
CA GLY A 793 37.32 20.73 -19.20
C GLY A 793 36.12 21.54 -19.70
N TYR A 794 34.98 20.86 -19.95
CA TYR A 794 33.73 21.51 -20.31
C TYR A 794 33.15 22.36 -19.16
N GLU A 795 33.08 21.83 -17.94
CA GLU A 795 32.58 22.57 -16.77
C GLU A 795 33.48 23.77 -16.43
N LEU A 796 34.80 23.64 -16.55
CA LEU A 796 35.75 24.75 -16.38
C LEU A 796 35.51 25.86 -17.41
N ARG A 797 35.29 25.50 -18.68
CA ARG A 797 35.01 26.46 -19.77
C ARG A 797 33.66 27.18 -19.60
N LYS A 798 32.70 26.53 -18.96
CA LYS A 798 31.34 27.05 -18.72
C LYS A 798 31.16 27.69 -17.35
N ALA A 799 32.15 27.61 -16.46
CA ALA A 799 32.10 28.27 -15.15
C ALA A 799 31.95 29.78 -15.33
N ASN A 800 31.09 30.40 -14.52
CA ASN A 800 30.85 31.84 -14.61
C ASN A 800 32.01 32.65 -14.00
N PHE A 801 32.67 32.09 -12.99
CA PHE A 801 33.90 32.62 -12.42
C PHE A 801 34.85 31.47 -12.12
N ILE A 802 36.12 31.62 -12.50
CA ILE A 802 37.18 30.67 -12.20
C ILE A 802 38.52 31.36 -11.98
N SER A 803 39.22 30.93 -10.94
CA SER A 803 40.62 31.27 -10.70
C SER A 803 41.37 30.07 -10.15
N VAL A 804 42.69 30.04 -10.35
CA VAL A 804 43.56 28.95 -9.94
C VAL A 804 44.58 29.44 -8.93
N ARG A 805 44.90 28.63 -7.91
CA ARG A 805 45.72 29.08 -6.78
C ARG A 805 47.24 29.12 -7.03
N ASP A 806 47.71 28.44 -8.08
CA ASP A 806 49.14 28.25 -8.35
C ASP A 806 49.40 28.06 -9.85
N LYS A 807 50.67 28.22 -10.25
CA LYS A 807 51.09 28.15 -11.67
C LYS A 807 50.91 26.75 -12.27
N MET A 808 51.12 25.70 -11.49
CA MET A 808 50.89 24.32 -11.94
C MET A 808 49.42 24.08 -12.28
N SER A 809 48.51 24.59 -11.43
CA SER A 809 47.07 24.52 -11.65
C SER A 809 46.64 25.35 -12.86
N LYS A 810 47.32 26.46 -13.17
CA LYS A 810 47.12 27.21 -14.42
C LYS A 810 47.48 26.38 -15.65
N ASP A 811 48.61 25.70 -15.64
CA ASP A 811 49.04 24.88 -16.76
C ASP A 811 48.05 23.71 -17.00
N GLU A 812 47.56 23.09 -15.92
CA GLU A 812 46.51 22.06 -16.00
C GLU A 812 45.15 22.61 -16.47
N PHE A 813 44.80 23.84 -16.08
CA PHE A 813 43.60 24.51 -16.59
C PHE A 813 43.68 24.68 -18.10
N ILE A 814 44.76 25.24 -18.63
CA ILE A 814 44.95 25.50 -20.06
C ILE A 814 44.84 24.19 -20.86
N LYS A 815 45.45 23.11 -20.37
CA LYS A 815 45.39 21.77 -20.99
C LYS A 815 43.98 21.20 -21.05
N LEU A 816 43.17 21.39 -20.01
CA LEU A 816 41.83 20.79 -19.91
C LEU A 816 40.72 21.64 -20.53
N SER A 817 40.75 22.95 -20.30
CA SER A 817 39.70 23.87 -20.75
C SER A 817 39.91 24.35 -22.18
N GLU A 818 41.12 24.22 -22.73
CA GLU A 818 41.55 24.78 -24.02
C GLU A 818 41.44 26.32 -24.07
N GLN A 819 41.46 26.99 -22.90
CA GLN A 819 41.46 28.45 -22.81
C GLN A 819 42.86 28.99 -22.54
N GLU A 820 43.21 30.14 -23.12
CA GLU A 820 44.57 30.70 -23.05
C GLU A 820 44.90 31.36 -21.71
N THR A 821 43.90 31.85 -20.98
CA THR A 821 44.12 32.64 -19.76
C THR A 821 43.17 32.24 -18.64
N VAL A 822 43.69 32.30 -17.41
CA VAL A 822 42.95 32.19 -16.16
C VAL A 822 43.66 33.04 -15.10
N ASN A 823 42.90 33.63 -14.20
CA ASN A 823 43.46 34.41 -13.09
C ASN A 823 44.22 33.47 -12.14
N ILE A 824 45.47 33.82 -11.84
CA ILE A 824 46.23 33.19 -10.77
C ILE A 824 45.89 33.97 -9.49
N SER A 825 45.38 33.25 -8.51
CA SER A 825 45.08 33.72 -7.16
C SER A 825 46.01 33.05 -6.15
N THR A 826 45.69 33.14 -4.87
CA THR A 826 46.29 32.35 -3.79
C THR A 826 45.18 31.65 -3.00
N ASP A 827 45.55 30.90 -1.97
CA ASP A 827 44.60 30.26 -1.07
C ASP A 827 43.69 31.30 -0.37
N LEU A 828 42.39 31.02 -0.27
CA LEU A 828 41.42 31.98 0.26
C LEU A 828 41.54 32.16 1.78
N VAL A 829 42.26 31.27 2.48
CA VAL A 829 42.52 31.41 3.93
C VAL A 829 43.22 32.74 4.27
N PHE A 830 43.97 33.33 3.33
CA PHE A 830 44.55 34.67 3.50
C PHE A 830 43.50 35.79 3.71
N LEU A 831 42.25 35.58 3.31
CA LEU A 831 41.16 36.55 3.53
C LEU A 831 40.60 36.51 4.96
N ASN A 832 41.06 35.58 5.79
CA ASN A 832 40.54 35.41 7.14
C ASN A 832 41.09 36.49 8.09
N LYS A 833 40.25 37.49 8.38
CA LYS A 833 40.57 38.60 9.29
C LYS A 833 40.54 38.21 10.77
N SER A 834 39.97 37.06 11.11
CA SER A 834 39.86 36.56 12.49
C SER A 834 41.20 36.01 13.00
N ILE A 835 42.11 35.63 12.10
CA ILE A 835 43.45 35.18 12.45
C ILE A 835 44.27 36.38 12.95
N LYS A 836 44.38 36.50 14.27
CA LYS A 836 45.17 37.55 14.91
C LYS A 836 46.65 37.21 14.86
N LYS A 837 47.47 38.23 14.58
CA LYS A 837 48.92 38.13 14.81
C LYS A 837 49.18 38.06 16.32
N PRO A 838 50.16 37.27 16.79
CA PRO A 838 50.48 37.19 18.21
C PRO A 838 50.75 38.57 18.81
N SER A 839 50.05 38.94 19.88
CA SER A 839 50.23 40.21 20.61
C SER A 839 51.54 40.20 21.41
N GLN A 840 52.42 41.17 21.16
CA GLN A 840 53.74 41.36 21.79
C GLN A 840 54.57 40.07 21.98
N ARG A 841 55.50 39.86 21.05
CA ARG A 841 56.45 38.75 21.06
C ARG A 841 57.50 38.97 22.15
N ASN A 842 57.21 38.48 23.36
CA ASN A 842 58.24 38.31 24.37
C ASN A 842 59.33 37.40 23.78
N VAL A 843 60.59 37.81 23.86
CA VAL A 843 61.72 36.94 23.55
C VAL A 843 61.72 35.86 24.63
N HIS A 844 61.08 34.72 24.34
CA HIS A 844 61.10 33.58 25.24
C HIS A 844 62.54 33.11 25.39
N LYS A 845 63.00 32.88 26.63
CA LYS A 845 64.30 32.23 26.89
C LYS A 845 64.31 30.81 26.28
N THR A 846 63.16 30.14 26.33
CA THR A 846 62.86 28.82 25.78
C THR A 846 62.31 28.94 24.35
N LEU A 847 62.86 28.18 23.41
CA LEU A 847 62.42 28.10 22.01
C LEU A 847 61.19 27.20 21.89
N ARG A 848 60.02 27.76 21.58
CA ARG A 848 58.76 27.02 21.44
C ARG A 848 58.49 26.63 19.99
N VAL A 849 58.49 25.35 19.69
CA VAL A 849 58.33 24.80 18.32
C VAL A 849 57.02 24.03 18.19
N TYR A 850 56.15 24.49 17.28
CA TYR A 850 54.93 23.77 16.93
C TYR A 850 55.20 22.79 15.80
N ALA A 851 54.78 21.54 15.95
CA ALA A 851 55.04 20.50 14.95
C ALA A 851 53.74 19.82 14.49
N ILE A 852 53.47 19.89 13.18
CA ILE A 852 52.31 19.30 12.52
C ILE A 852 52.80 18.23 11.55
N LEU A 853 52.67 16.97 11.96
CA LEU A 853 53.13 15.80 11.21
C LEU A 853 51.95 14.93 10.78
N ARG A 854 52.10 14.22 9.66
CA ARG A 854 51.05 13.39 9.06
C ARG A 854 51.39 11.90 9.19
N SER A 855 50.47 11.07 9.67
CA SER A 855 50.75 9.64 9.89
C SER A 855 50.88 8.78 8.64
N SER A 856 50.43 9.26 7.48
CA SER A 856 50.55 8.53 6.22
C SER A 856 51.95 8.55 5.60
N VAL A 857 52.93 9.15 6.27
CA VAL A 857 54.31 9.25 5.80
C VAL A 857 55.20 8.47 6.76
N ASP A 858 55.96 7.50 6.23
CA ASP A 858 56.69 6.52 7.02
C ASP A 858 57.75 7.19 7.92
N GLU A 859 58.39 8.25 7.43
CA GLU A 859 59.43 9.00 8.15
C GLU A 859 58.88 9.84 9.31
N SER A 860 57.58 10.16 9.33
CA SER A 860 56.99 11.05 10.35
C SER A 860 57.19 10.56 11.77
N LYS A 861 57.18 9.24 11.99
CA LYS A 861 57.42 8.65 13.31
C LYS A 861 58.87 8.87 13.78
N MET A 862 59.83 8.82 12.86
CA MET A 862 61.23 9.09 13.19
C MET A 862 61.43 10.57 13.51
N ILE A 863 60.87 11.46 12.68
CA ILE A 863 60.90 12.92 12.88
C ILE A 863 60.30 13.29 14.24
N ALA A 864 59.14 12.71 14.59
CA ALA A 864 58.52 12.93 15.89
C ALA A 864 59.42 12.48 17.05
N LYS A 865 60.04 11.29 16.95
CA LYS A 865 60.97 10.79 17.98
C LYS A 865 62.21 11.68 18.13
N ASP A 866 62.75 12.20 17.03
CA ASP A 866 63.91 13.07 17.08
C ASP A 866 63.57 14.43 17.71
N LEU A 867 62.41 15.00 17.40
CA LEU A 867 61.89 16.21 18.07
C LEU A 867 61.67 15.98 19.58
N LEU A 868 61.14 14.82 19.97
CA LEU A 868 60.98 14.46 21.38
C LEU A 868 62.33 14.34 22.10
N ARG A 869 63.32 13.72 21.45
CA ARG A 869 64.69 13.62 22.00
C ARG A 869 65.33 15.00 22.16
N MET A 870 65.11 15.93 21.22
CA MET A 870 65.58 17.31 21.37
C MET A 870 64.95 18.00 22.57
N ALA A 871 63.62 17.88 22.73
CA ALA A 871 62.91 18.45 23.87
C ALA A 871 63.34 17.87 25.22
N ALA A 872 63.68 16.58 25.26
CA ALA A 872 64.18 15.93 26.48
C ALA A 872 65.60 16.37 26.87
N VAL A 873 66.46 16.73 25.91
CA VAL A 873 67.88 17.05 26.15
C VAL A 873 68.11 18.56 26.32
N ASN A 874 67.32 19.40 25.65
CA ASN A 874 67.50 20.85 25.64
C ASN A 874 66.44 21.54 26.51
N ALA A 875 66.83 21.95 27.72
CA ALA A 875 65.95 22.67 28.66
C ALA A 875 65.40 24.01 28.12
N ASN A 876 65.99 24.53 27.03
CA ASN A 876 65.54 25.73 26.33
C ASN A 876 64.74 25.41 25.05
N PHE A 877 64.17 24.21 24.92
CA PHE A 877 63.34 23.79 23.78
C PHE A 877 62.00 23.24 24.27
N GLU A 878 60.90 23.86 23.87
CA GLU A 878 59.54 23.42 24.16
C GLU A 878 58.87 22.93 22.87
N LEU A 879 58.51 21.66 22.83
CA LEU A 879 57.79 21.06 21.70
C LEU A 879 56.28 21.12 21.94
N VAL A 880 55.54 21.60 20.96
CA VAL A 880 54.07 21.58 20.97
C VAL A 880 53.56 20.78 19.76
N PRO A 881 53.25 19.49 19.94
CA PRO A 881 52.54 18.70 18.93
C PRO A 881 51.19 19.29 18.59
N MET A 882 50.89 19.36 17.30
CA MET A 882 49.62 19.88 16.82
C MET A 882 49.05 19.00 15.70
N ALA A 883 47.75 18.75 15.77
CA ALA A 883 46.98 17.97 14.80
C ALA A 883 46.00 18.88 14.04
N MET A 884 46.14 18.93 12.71
CA MET A 884 45.19 19.61 11.83
C MET A 884 44.09 18.68 11.34
N GLN A 885 44.35 17.38 11.33
CA GLN A 885 43.37 16.34 11.10
C GLN A 885 43.36 15.41 12.31
N PRO A 886 42.40 15.58 13.24
CA PRO A 886 42.25 14.72 14.41
C PRO A 886 42.20 13.24 14.01
N ASP A 887 42.59 12.35 14.93
CA ASP A 887 42.83 10.92 14.72
C ASP A 887 44.02 10.55 13.80
N GLU A 888 44.18 11.21 12.64
CA GLU A 888 45.29 10.92 11.70
C GLU A 888 46.62 11.48 12.20
N ASP A 889 46.69 12.78 12.49
CA ASP A 889 47.93 13.46 12.85
C ASP A 889 48.36 13.13 14.29
N GLU A 890 47.39 12.90 15.20
CA GLU A 890 47.64 12.55 16.60
C GLU A 890 48.38 11.21 16.74
N LYS A 891 48.05 10.26 15.86
CA LYS A 891 48.62 8.92 15.90
C LYS A 891 50.15 8.94 15.80
N VAL A 892 50.73 9.89 15.05
CA VAL A 892 52.19 10.04 14.93
C VAL A 892 52.83 10.29 16.28
N TRP A 893 52.24 11.20 17.05
CA TRP A 893 52.75 11.64 18.35
C TRP A 893 52.57 10.57 19.42
N LEU A 894 51.40 9.93 19.44
CA LEU A 894 51.13 8.79 20.33
C LEU A 894 52.11 7.64 20.06
N ASP A 895 52.33 7.29 18.79
CA ASP A 895 53.27 6.24 18.39
C ASP A 895 54.75 6.59 18.68
N ALA A 896 55.07 7.87 18.76
CA ALA A 896 56.40 8.38 19.12
C ALA A 896 56.63 8.44 20.64
N GLY A 897 55.58 8.29 21.45
CA GLY A 897 55.64 8.28 22.92
C GLY A 897 55.23 9.59 23.59
N TRP A 898 54.49 10.47 22.90
CA TRP A 898 53.90 11.67 23.50
C TRP A 898 52.67 11.33 24.35
N ILE A 899 52.57 11.91 25.54
CA ILE A 899 51.54 11.57 26.54
C ILE A 899 50.65 12.78 26.86
N ASP A 900 51.13 14.00 26.62
CA ASP A 900 50.40 15.23 26.91
C ASP A 900 49.32 15.53 25.86
N PRO A 901 48.33 16.39 26.16
CA PRO A 901 47.32 16.80 25.19
C PRO A 901 47.96 17.39 23.92
N ILE A 902 47.49 16.95 22.75
CA ILE A 902 47.92 17.46 21.46
C ILE A 902 47.09 18.71 21.13
N ALA A 903 47.73 19.76 20.61
CA ALA A 903 47.00 20.96 20.19
C ALA A 903 46.14 20.67 18.95
N HIS A 904 44.90 21.14 18.94
CA HIS A 904 44.04 21.12 17.76
C HIS A 904 43.87 22.54 17.23
N ILE A 905 43.24 22.69 16.07
CA ILE A 905 42.69 23.98 15.63
C ILE A 905 41.25 24.05 16.11
N PRO A 906 40.93 24.64 17.28
CA PRO A 906 39.59 24.55 17.82
C PRO A 906 38.73 25.73 17.37
N ASN A 907 39.34 26.87 16.98
CA ASN A 907 38.76 28.09 16.39
C ASN A 907 39.93 29.00 15.92
N CYS A 908 39.68 29.95 15.01
CA CYS A 908 40.73 30.81 14.43
C CYS A 908 41.36 31.84 15.41
N ASP A 909 40.85 31.92 16.63
CA ASP A 909 41.38 32.80 17.67
C ASP A 909 42.63 32.17 18.32
N ASN A 910 43.73 32.93 18.37
CA ASN A 910 44.99 32.55 19.02
C ASN A 910 45.70 31.31 18.45
N ILE A 911 45.63 31.09 17.12
CA ILE A 911 46.43 30.05 16.46
C ILE A 911 47.94 30.33 16.66
N PHE A 912 48.69 29.31 17.09
CA PHE A 912 50.15 29.37 17.33
C PHE A 912 50.59 30.36 18.43
N GLU A 913 49.78 30.50 19.49
CA GLU A 913 50.11 31.38 20.61
C GLU A 913 51.44 31.02 21.28
N GLY A 914 52.35 32.01 21.34
CA GLY A 914 53.69 31.84 21.89
C GLY A 914 54.65 31.00 21.03
N ALA A 915 54.30 30.66 19.79
CA ALA A 915 55.19 29.88 18.93
C ALA A 915 56.36 30.73 18.39
N ASP A 916 57.55 30.13 18.37
CA ASP A 916 58.76 30.71 17.80
C ASP A 916 59.06 30.18 16.41
N ILE A 917 58.85 28.88 16.19
CA ILE A 917 59.04 28.19 14.91
C ILE A 917 57.89 27.20 14.70
N ILE A 918 57.47 27.02 13.44
CA ILE A 918 56.48 26.01 13.05
C ILE A 918 57.12 25.01 12.09
N ILE A 919 56.92 23.72 12.32
CA ILE A 919 57.28 22.67 11.38
C ILE A 919 55.97 22.07 10.90
N SER A 920 55.76 21.99 9.59
CA SER A 920 54.52 21.45 9.07
C SER A 920 54.70 20.62 7.82
N MET A 921 54.10 19.43 7.85
CA MET A 921 53.83 18.62 6.67
C MET A 921 52.53 19.08 5.98
N ARG A 922 51.61 19.74 6.69
CA ARG A 922 50.32 20.17 6.15
C ARG A 922 50.47 21.56 5.50
N LEU A 923 50.05 21.71 4.24
CA LEU A 923 50.11 23.00 3.52
C LEU A 923 49.48 24.15 4.32
N HIS A 924 48.29 23.93 4.88
CA HIS A 924 47.59 24.95 5.65
C HIS A 924 48.34 25.32 6.95
N GLY A 925 49.16 24.44 7.51
CA GLY A 925 50.04 24.79 8.62
C GLY A 925 51.10 25.83 8.20
N CYS A 926 51.66 25.69 6.99
CA CYS A 926 52.60 26.66 6.42
C CYS A 926 51.91 28.00 6.05
N ILE A 927 50.69 27.94 5.52
CA ILE A 927 49.89 29.14 5.21
C ILE A 927 49.56 29.92 6.49
N LEU A 928 49.04 29.23 7.52
CA LEU A 928 48.73 29.85 8.81
C LEU A 928 49.99 30.45 9.47
N ALA A 929 51.12 29.75 9.40
CA ALA A 929 52.41 30.26 9.87
C ALA A 929 52.84 31.54 9.14
N SER A 930 52.59 31.61 7.84
CA SER A 930 52.88 32.79 7.03
C SER A 930 51.98 33.97 7.44
N ILE A 931 50.68 33.73 7.66
CA ILE A 931 49.72 34.76 8.11
C ILE A 931 50.08 35.30 9.49
N THR A 932 50.45 34.43 10.43
CA THR A 932 50.89 34.81 11.78
C THR A 932 52.32 35.38 11.82
N CYS A 933 53.01 35.36 10.67
CA CYS A 933 54.38 35.84 10.49
C CYS A 933 55.39 35.09 11.39
N ILE A 934 55.21 33.79 11.57
CA ILE A 934 56.08 32.91 12.38
C ILE A 934 56.96 32.09 11.42
N PRO A 935 58.29 32.11 11.58
CA PRO A 935 59.19 31.31 10.73
C PRO A 935 58.80 29.84 10.74
N TRP A 936 58.78 29.22 9.56
CA TRP A 936 58.34 27.85 9.41
C TRP A 936 59.26 27.00 8.54
N ILE A 937 59.27 25.69 8.79
CA ILE A 937 59.95 24.67 8.01
C ILE A 937 58.89 23.77 7.38
N GLY A 938 58.84 23.76 6.06
CA GLY A 938 57.91 22.91 5.31
C GLY A 938 58.53 21.54 5.08
N ILE A 939 57.84 20.48 5.48
CA ILE A 939 58.25 19.10 5.15
C ILE A 939 57.40 18.64 3.96
N SER A 940 58.00 18.66 2.78
CA SER A 940 57.32 18.43 1.50
C SER A 940 57.20 16.95 1.16
N TYR A 941 56.23 16.26 1.77
CA TYR A 941 55.80 14.93 1.31
C TYR A 941 54.87 14.98 0.09
N ASP A 942 54.13 16.09 -0.08
CA ASP A 942 53.23 16.36 -1.20
C ASP A 942 53.75 17.58 -1.97
N PRO A 943 53.77 17.55 -3.32
CA PRO A 943 54.25 18.66 -4.15
C PRO A 943 53.64 20.02 -3.80
N LYS A 944 52.42 20.03 -3.22
CA LYS A 944 51.71 21.25 -2.84
C LYS A 944 52.43 22.08 -1.77
N VAL A 945 53.19 21.45 -0.86
CA VAL A 945 53.93 22.16 0.19
C VAL A 945 55.15 22.87 -0.42
N ARG A 946 55.95 22.17 -1.22
CA ARG A 946 57.08 22.76 -1.93
C ARG A 946 56.64 23.83 -2.93
N ALA A 947 55.57 23.59 -3.70
CA ALA A 947 55.03 24.59 -4.62
C ALA A 947 54.61 25.89 -3.90
N TYR A 948 54.04 25.79 -2.69
CA TYR A 948 53.71 26.96 -1.89
C TYR A 948 54.98 27.67 -1.38
N ALA A 949 55.97 26.92 -0.88
CA ALA A 949 57.25 27.48 -0.43
C ALA A 949 57.97 28.24 -1.56
N GLU A 950 58.07 27.64 -2.75
CA GLU A 950 58.62 28.28 -3.96
C GLU A 950 57.83 29.54 -4.34
N SER A 951 56.50 29.50 -4.24
CA SER A 951 55.66 30.68 -4.52
C SER A 951 55.85 31.86 -3.55
N CYS A 952 56.54 31.60 -2.44
CA CYS A 952 56.88 32.58 -1.41
C CYS A 952 58.40 32.91 -1.42
N ASN A 953 59.18 32.32 -2.33
CA ASN A 953 60.65 32.31 -2.28
C ASN A 953 61.19 31.87 -0.90
N TRP A 954 60.54 30.88 -0.28
CA TRP A 954 60.88 30.38 1.04
C TRP A 954 61.79 29.15 0.94
N GLU A 955 63.06 29.31 1.30
CA GLU A 955 64.09 28.27 1.10
C GLU A 955 63.97 27.08 2.07
N LEU A 956 63.27 27.25 3.20
CA LEU A 956 63.21 26.24 4.26
C LEU A 956 62.09 25.22 3.99
N CYS A 957 62.24 24.47 2.91
CA CYS A 957 61.35 23.37 2.55
C CYS A 957 62.14 22.12 2.12
N ILE A 958 62.05 21.07 2.95
CA ILE A 958 62.87 19.86 2.85
C ILE A 958 62.03 18.61 2.61
N ASN A 959 62.66 17.54 2.15
CA ASN A 959 62.00 16.25 2.02
C ASN A 959 61.92 15.53 3.40
N PRO A 960 60.94 14.64 3.64
CA PRO A 960 60.80 13.94 4.92
C PRO A 960 62.09 13.22 5.38
N ASN A 961 62.83 12.63 4.45
CA ASN A 961 64.03 11.82 4.74
C ASN A 961 65.22 12.68 5.17
N GLU A 962 65.20 13.99 4.86
CA GLU A 962 66.25 14.95 5.20
C GLU A 962 65.99 15.60 6.58
N ALA A 963 64.79 15.44 7.14
CA ALA A 963 64.36 16.06 8.40
C ALA A 963 64.89 15.32 9.64
N THR A 964 66.20 15.04 9.69
CA THR A 964 66.85 14.38 10.84
C THR A 964 67.22 15.37 11.94
N LYS A 965 67.56 14.85 13.13
CA LYS A 965 68.01 15.67 14.25
C LYS A 965 69.18 16.59 13.88
N GLU A 966 70.20 16.03 13.22
CA GLU A 966 71.44 16.73 12.86
C GLU A 966 71.19 17.90 11.90
N TYR A 967 70.14 17.82 11.09
CA TYR A 967 69.75 18.87 10.15
C TYR A 967 68.87 19.93 10.80
N LEU A 968 67.87 19.53 11.61
CA LEU A 968 66.88 20.43 12.19
C LEU A 968 67.46 21.30 13.32
N GLU A 969 68.31 20.74 14.18
CA GLU A 969 68.90 21.43 15.34
C GLU A 969 69.66 22.74 14.97
N PRO A 970 70.61 22.74 14.00
CA PRO A 970 71.28 23.98 13.59
C PRO A 970 70.34 24.98 12.91
N ILE A 971 69.30 24.51 12.23
CA ILE A 971 68.31 25.37 11.58
C ILE A 971 67.42 26.07 12.61
N PHE A 972 67.01 25.39 13.68
CA PHE A 972 66.26 26.02 14.76
C PHE A 972 67.06 27.14 15.42
N GLU A 973 68.35 26.94 15.68
CA GLU A 973 69.22 27.99 16.22
C GLU A 973 69.41 29.15 15.23
N LYS A 974 69.56 28.85 13.93
CA LYS A 974 69.61 29.88 12.88
C LYS A 974 68.33 30.70 12.82
N LEU A 975 67.17 30.04 12.82
CA LEU A 975 65.85 30.66 12.79
C LEU A 975 65.56 31.47 14.07
N LYS A 976 66.00 30.99 15.23
CA LYS A 976 65.91 31.72 16.49
C LYS A 976 66.66 33.04 16.43
N LYS A 977 67.88 33.05 15.87
CA LYS A 977 68.71 34.26 15.69
C LYS A 977 68.17 35.19 14.60
N ALA A 978 67.71 34.64 13.48
CA ALA A 978 67.19 35.41 12.34
C ALA A 978 65.67 35.70 12.42
N ARG A 979 65.03 35.46 13.57
CA ARG A 979 63.57 35.47 13.72
C ARG A 979 62.92 36.78 13.31
N SER A 980 63.52 37.92 13.67
CA SER A 980 63.01 39.24 13.31
C SER A 980 62.99 39.43 11.79
N ILE A 981 64.10 39.11 11.13
CA ILE A 981 64.28 39.19 9.68
C ILE A 981 63.28 38.28 8.96
N CYS A 982 63.23 37.00 9.34
CA CYS A 982 62.30 36.04 8.76
C CYS A 982 60.83 36.46 8.96
N SER A 983 60.51 37.06 10.12
CA SER A 983 59.15 37.56 10.33
C SER A 983 58.82 38.79 9.47
N GLU A 984 59.77 39.67 9.20
CA GLU A 984 59.54 40.82 8.30
C GLU A 984 59.35 40.35 6.86
N GLU A 985 60.13 39.35 6.43
CA GLU A 985 59.95 38.70 5.13
C GLU A 985 58.57 38.04 5.02
N LEU A 986 58.17 37.24 6.01
CA LEU A 986 56.84 36.63 6.05
C LEU A 986 55.72 37.67 6.11
N HIS A 987 55.94 38.82 6.76
CA HIS A 987 54.98 39.90 6.77
C HIS A 987 54.76 40.47 5.37
N LYS A 988 55.84 40.69 4.60
CA LYS A 988 55.76 41.14 3.20
C LYS A 988 55.09 40.08 2.32
N ILE A 989 55.45 38.81 2.48
CA ILE A 989 54.85 37.68 1.75
C ILE A 989 53.34 37.62 2.04
N ALA A 990 52.95 37.63 3.32
CA ALA A 990 51.55 37.58 3.71
C ALA A 990 50.76 38.78 3.17
N ALA A 991 51.30 40.00 3.26
CA ALA A 991 50.65 41.19 2.71
C ALA A 991 50.43 41.06 1.18
N HIS A 992 51.44 40.59 0.45
CA HIS A 992 51.33 40.38 -1.00
C HIS A 992 50.31 39.29 -1.35
N LYS A 993 50.29 38.17 -0.63
CA LYS A 993 49.31 37.09 -0.83
C LYS A 993 47.89 37.55 -0.48
N ILE A 994 47.70 38.30 0.61
CA ILE A 994 46.41 38.90 0.97
C ILE A 994 45.92 39.81 -0.17
N GLN A 995 46.80 40.64 -0.74
CA GLN A 995 46.45 41.50 -1.87
C GLN A 995 45.96 40.68 -3.09
N ILE A 996 46.70 39.64 -3.48
CA ILE A 996 46.31 38.75 -4.59
C ILE A 996 44.95 38.10 -4.33
N ALA A 997 44.73 37.58 -3.12
CA ALA A 997 43.46 36.96 -2.74
C ALA A 997 42.29 37.95 -2.79
N GLU A 998 42.53 39.18 -2.33
CA GLU A 998 41.53 40.25 -2.32
C GLU A 998 41.21 40.71 -3.75
N GLU A 999 42.21 40.92 -4.60
CA GLU A 999 41.99 41.27 -6.02
C GLU A 999 41.16 40.20 -6.76
N ASP A 1000 41.43 38.92 -6.51
CA ASP A 1000 40.67 37.82 -7.12
C ASP A 1000 39.24 37.74 -6.59
N TYR A 1001 39.06 37.89 -5.27
CA TYR A 1001 37.74 37.91 -4.65
C TYR A 1001 36.93 39.14 -5.09
N GLN A 1002 37.55 40.31 -5.29
CA GLN A 1002 36.88 41.49 -5.82
C GLN A 1002 36.37 41.28 -7.25
N LYS A 1003 37.11 40.55 -8.08
CA LYS A 1003 36.62 40.15 -9.42
C LYS A 1003 35.39 39.23 -9.31
N LEU A 1004 35.39 38.28 -8.37
CA LEU A 1004 34.21 37.45 -8.10
C LEU A 1004 33.02 38.31 -7.66
N TYR A 1005 33.25 39.24 -6.73
CA TYR A 1005 32.24 40.16 -6.22
C TYR A 1005 31.61 40.98 -7.35
N GLN A 1006 32.42 41.63 -8.19
CA GLN A 1006 31.94 42.40 -9.34
C GLN A 1006 31.14 41.55 -10.32
N THR A 1007 31.58 40.30 -10.57
CA THR A 1007 30.87 39.37 -11.46
C THR A 1007 29.49 38.98 -10.90
N LEU A 1008 29.39 38.84 -9.58
CA LEU A 1008 28.13 38.54 -8.88
C LEU A 1008 27.23 39.78 -8.78
N GLU A 1009 27.78 40.94 -8.42
CA GLU A 1009 27.05 42.20 -8.25
C GLU A 1009 26.33 42.60 -9.54
N ASN A 1010 27.00 42.52 -10.69
CA ASN A 1010 26.40 42.75 -12.01
C ASN A 1010 25.18 41.84 -12.25
N ARG A 1011 25.21 40.61 -11.74
CA ARG A 1011 24.10 39.64 -11.89
C ARG A 1011 22.98 39.86 -10.87
N PHE A 1012 23.28 40.40 -9.69
CA PHE A 1012 22.25 40.79 -8.72
C PHE A 1012 21.55 42.09 -9.14
N THR A 1013 22.24 43.03 -9.78
CA THR A 1013 21.68 44.30 -10.28
C THR A 1013 20.94 44.16 -11.61
N LEU A 1014 21.34 43.27 -12.52
CA LEU A 1014 20.58 42.97 -13.76
C LEU A 1014 19.24 42.24 -13.54
N LEU A 1015 18.88 41.93 -12.29
CA LEU A 1015 17.65 41.24 -11.91
C LEU A 1015 16.79 42.03 -10.91
N SER A 1016 17.09 43.31 -10.65
CA SER A 1016 16.10 44.21 -10.05
C SER A 1016 15.10 44.63 -11.12
N PRO A 1017 13.78 44.44 -10.92
CA PRO A 1017 12.79 44.88 -11.90
C PRO A 1017 12.70 46.42 -11.85
N THR A 1018 13.52 47.09 -12.66
CA THR A 1018 13.18 48.43 -13.14
C THR A 1018 12.11 48.29 -14.22
N GLU A 1019 10.86 48.30 -13.79
CA GLU A 1019 9.75 49.01 -14.44
C GLU A 1019 8.47 48.75 -13.63
N ASN A 1020 8.20 49.68 -12.70
CA ASN A 1020 6.84 49.91 -12.18
C ASN A 1020 5.97 50.36 -13.36
N ILE A 1021 5.41 49.40 -14.10
CA ILE A 1021 4.22 49.65 -14.91
C ILE A 1021 3.05 49.58 -13.94
N SER A 1022 2.65 50.76 -13.46
CA SER A 1022 1.40 50.98 -12.75
C SER A 1022 0.22 50.61 -13.66
N PHE A 1023 -0.34 49.41 -13.51
CA PHE A 1023 -1.71 49.17 -13.94
C PHE A 1023 -2.66 49.57 -12.82
N ASN A 1024 -3.09 50.84 -12.89
CA ASN A 1024 -4.35 51.29 -12.30
C ASN A 1024 -5.50 50.57 -13.00
N SER A 1025 -6.24 49.75 -12.26
CA SER A 1025 -7.67 49.55 -12.51
C SER A 1025 -8.32 48.90 -11.30
N SER A 1026 -8.90 49.73 -10.44
CA SER A 1026 -10.14 49.43 -9.71
C SER A 1026 -11.33 49.92 -10.55
N PRO A 1027 -12.57 49.44 -10.33
CA PRO A 1027 -13.03 48.33 -9.48
C PRO A 1027 -13.40 47.05 -10.25
#